data_AF-A0A9W8HPT0-F1
#
_entry.id   AF-A0A9W8HPT0-F1
#
_cell.length_a   1.000
_cell.length_b   1.000
_cell.length_c   1.000
_cell.angle_alpha   90.00
_cell.angle_beta   90.00
_cell.angle_gamma   90.00
#
_symmetry.space_group_name_H-M   'P 1'
#
loop_
_entity.id
_entity.type
_entity.pdbx_description
1 polymer ?
#
loop_
_entity_poly.entity_id
_entity_poly.type
_entity_poly.pdbx_seq_one_letter_code
_entity_poly.pdbx_strand_id
1 'polypeptide(L)'
;SSHWVRATLQIPAEFEGREVRLNFDPSCEALVWSTEGEPLQGITGGGGDTRHIDFILTSKAKSAEPKRVLYLEVACNGMFGNGQGSIIGPPKEDRKFALETADLVVLNAEAWGLHHNFEIILAMAKHLPQNSSRAWQALVTANEIVNIYNAGDQKSVAAAHALSAKFLAAKGGDANHQVYAIGNCHIDTAWLWPYDETKRKIARSWSTQVDYMDRFPEYLFAASQAQQFEWLQTLYPSLFKRVQEKAKTGQFIPIGGTWVEMDCNIPSGESLARQFLLGQRYFEKYFGQRSKVFWLPDTFGYSSQLPQVVRLSGAKYFFTQKLSWNNINKFPHTTFHWIGLDGSSVLTHMAPANTYTATVSVEDVISSVGRHKDVAYSNESLFLYGNGDGGGGPLEIMIERLKRMENVDGLPRVKHAHPNEFYEHVEKNASGLVSWKGELYLELHRGTYTSQANTKKYNRQAEFLLRDVELLSVVAQSIAAGFAYPATELTQMWKDVCLNQFHDVIPGSSIEMVYEDTDKMYAKVIEKATSLKEDAVMALYSHIAAESAEEATGVLFVNTTGWQRTDIVAVNGIRSTGAQQVRQRDDAVLMLAAAVPGFGASVADISSTTQGDSMAVPVSVFTDGRGCIVLENIYITASISCASGRLVSLWDRRVERELIPQGKAGNIFCLHDDAPLFWDAWDIEIYNLEKFVELQASNVAIVDEGPLVATVCVDVVISEQSKLRQWISLSATSPRLDFDCDIDWHESHKCLKTAFTWDITSDVATYDTQFGVVQRPTHRNTTWDMAKFEVCAHKFGDLSEYGYGVALLNDCKYGYSTLGNTMAISLLRAPKAPDANCDMGHHTFRYAVYPHQG
;
A
#
# COMPACT_ATOMS: atom_id res chain seq x y z
N SER A 1 13.49 -4.78 22.65
CA SER A 1 13.56 -4.12 23.98
C SER A 1 14.01 -2.68 23.82
N SER A 2 13.81 -1.85 24.86
CA SER A 2 14.31 -0.46 24.90
C SER A 2 15.16 -0.25 26.14
N HIS A 3 16.28 0.45 26.01
CA HIS A 3 17.22 0.75 27.10
C HIS A 3 17.46 2.26 27.18
N TRP A 4 17.48 2.81 28.39
CA TRP A 4 17.81 4.21 28.62
C TRP A 4 19.20 4.34 29.24
N VAL A 5 20.09 5.06 28.56
CA VAL A 5 21.45 5.34 29.04
C VAL A 5 21.56 6.79 29.45
N ARG A 6 21.90 7.04 30.72
CA ARG A 6 22.24 8.38 31.21
C ARG A 6 23.74 8.63 31.01
N ALA A 7 24.09 9.40 29.99
CA ALA A 7 25.47 9.75 29.69
C ALA A 7 25.89 10.99 30.49
N THR A 8 26.96 10.88 31.28
CA THR A 8 27.58 12.01 31.99
C THR A 8 28.96 12.28 31.39
N LEU A 9 29.07 13.35 30.62
CA LEU A 9 30.19 13.63 29.73
C LEU A 9 31.03 14.77 30.29
N GLN A 10 32.33 14.52 30.48
CA GLN A 10 33.31 15.53 30.83
C GLN A 10 34.21 15.77 29.61
N ILE A 11 34.16 16.97 29.03
CA ILE A 11 35.04 17.33 27.93
C ILE A 11 36.47 17.50 28.47
N PRO A 12 37.47 16.81 27.91
CA PRO A 12 38.88 16.98 28.28
C PRO A 12 39.41 18.38 27.95
N ALA A 13 40.34 18.90 28.78
CA ALA A 13 40.95 20.21 28.55
C ALA A 13 41.75 20.31 27.24
N GLU A 14 42.26 19.17 26.74
CA GLU A 14 42.95 19.07 25.44
C GLU A 14 42.06 19.40 24.23
N PHE A 15 40.73 19.41 24.40
CA PHE A 15 39.79 19.77 23.33
C PHE A 15 39.43 21.27 23.32
N GLU A 16 40.08 22.11 24.13
CA GLU A 16 39.85 23.56 24.19
C GLU A 16 39.77 24.19 22.79
N GLY A 17 38.69 24.95 22.57
CA GLY A 17 38.47 25.68 21.32
C GLY A 17 38.07 24.82 20.11
N ARG A 18 37.94 23.49 20.26
CA ARG A 18 37.56 22.56 19.20
C ARG A 18 36.06 22.24 19.24
N GLU A 19 35.51 21.82 18.11
CA GLU A 19 34.22 21.11 18.08
C GLU A 19 34.39 19.71 18.65
N VAL A 20 33.50 19.32 19.57
CA VAL A 20 33.53 18.03 20.24
C VAL A 20 32.23 17.28 19.94
N ARG A 21 32.36 16.04 19.49
CA ARG A 21 31.23 15.14 19.21
C ARG A 21 31.26 13.94 20.15
N LEU A 22 30.08 13.41 20.48
CA LEU A 22 29.91 12.09 21.07
C LEU A 22 29.73 11.09 19.93
N ASN A 23 30.60 10.10 19.83
CA ASN A 23 30.42 8.93 18.98
C ASN A 23 29.80 7.81 19.82
N PHE A 24 28.51 7.52 19.60
CA PHE A 24 27.80 6.47 20.32
C PHE A 24 27.19 5.46 19.34
N ASP A 25 27.71 4.24 19.34
CA ASP A 25 27.27 3.17 18.44
C ASP A 25 26.75 1.97 19.24
N PRO A 26 25.44 1.87 19.47
CA PRO A 26 24.83 0.73 20.15
C PRO A 26 24.57 -0.46 19.21
N SER A 27 25.11 -0.45 17.99
CA SER A 27 24.81 -1.41 16.90
C SER A 27 23.33 -1.47 16.47
N CYS A 28 22.51 -0.54 16.94
CA CYS A 28 21.07 -0.46 16.69
C CYS A 28 20.62 1.01 16.68
N GLU A 29 19.32 1.24 16.69
CA GLU A 29 18.75 2.58 16.68
C GLU A 29 18.77 3.24 18.08
N ALA A 30 18.99 4.56 18.13
CA ALA A 30 18.83 5.33 19.37
C ALA A 30 18.35 6.77 19.12
N LEU A 31 17.87 7.43 20.18
CA LEU A 31 17.51 8.86 20.19
C LEU A 31 18.27 9.56 21.31
N VAL A 32 18.93 10.66 20.98
CA VAL A 32 19.55 11.57 21.96
C VAL A 32 18.49 12.52 22.50
N TRP A 33 18.43 12.65 23.82
CA TRP A 33 17.49 13.48 24.55
C TRP A 33 18.23 14.47 25.47
N SER A 34 17.68 15.68 25.58
CA SER A 34 18.12 16.66 26.57
C SER A 34 17.66 16.30 27.99
N THR A 35 18.16 17.01 29.00
CA THR A 35 17.71 16.87 30.39
C THR A 35 16.27 17.35 30.63
N GLU A 36 15.75 18.16 29.71
CA GLU A 36 14.40 18.72 29.72
C GLU A 36 13.39 17.82 28.98
N GLY A 37 13.85 16.71 28.40
CA GLY A 37 13.00 15.80 27.63
C GLY A 37 12.81 16.21 26.17
N GLU A 38 13.74 16.97 25.60
CA GLU A 38 13.69 17.36 24.19
C GLU A 38 14.44 16.35 23.31
N PRO A 39 13.84 15.83 22.22
CA PRO A 39 14.54 14.98 21.27
C PRO A 39 15.51 15.82 20.41
N LEU A 40 16.78 15.43 20.38
CA LEU A 40 17.86 16.21 19.78
C LEU A 40 18.31 15.63 18.44
N GLN A 41 18.61 14.33 18.39
CA GLN A 41 19.12 13.68 17.18
C GLN A 41 18.94 12.16 17.24
N GLY A 42 18.58 11.55 16.12
CA GLY A 42 18.61 10.09 15.95
C GLY A 42 20.02 9.55 15.72
N ILE A 43 20.26 8.34 16.23
CA ILE A 43 21.45 7.52 16.02
C ILE A 43 21.03 6.22 15.32
N THR A 44 21.84 5.80 14.36
CA THR A 44 21.73 4.52 13.68
C THR A 44 23.11 3.85 13.73
N GLY A 45 23.26 2.92 14.66
CA GLY A 45 24.46 2.12 14.83
C GLY A 45 24.61 1.00 13.79
N GLY A 46 25.70 0.25 13.90
CA GLY A 46 26.04 -0.85 12.99
C GLY A 46 26.99 -0.42 11.87
N GLY A 47 26.87 -1.03 10.69
CA GLY A 47 27.72 -0.74 9.53
C GLY A 47 26.93 -0.30 8.31
N GLY A 48 27.63 0.04 7.22
CA GLY A 48 27.05 0.45 5.94
C GLY A 48 26.73 1.95 5.83
N ASP A 49 26.13 2.33 4.70
CA ASP A 49 25.92 3.73 4.30
C ASP A 49 24.86 4.46 5.14
N THR A 50 24.08 3.71 5.92
CA THR A 50 23.04 4.25 6.79
C THR A 50 23.53 4.63 8.19
N ARG A 51 24.79 4.33 8.51
CA ARG A 51 25.36 4.51 9.84
C ARG A 51 25.48 5.99 10.21
N HIS A 52 24.96 6.35 11.38
CA HIS A 52 24.99 7.71 11.93
C HIS A 52 25.13 7.65 13.45
N ILE A 53 26.32 7.97 13.97
CA ILE A 53 26.66 7.73 15.39
C ILE A 53 27.23 8.95 16.10
N ASP A 54 27.50 10.03 15.37
CA ASP A 54 28.11 11.23 15.92
C ASP A 54 27.05 12.27 16.31
N PHE A 55 27.21 12.88 17.47
CA PHE A 55 26.33 13.94 17.98
C PHE A 55 27.18 15.12 18.46
N ILE A 56 26.93 16.32 17.93
CA ILE A 56 27.70 17.51 18.31
C ILE A 56 27.33 17.95 19.73
N LEU A 57 28.28 17.88 20.65
CA LEU A 57 28.09 18.36 22.03
C LEU A 57 28.30 19.87 22.13
N THR A 58 29.31 20.38 21.44
CA THR A 58 29.63 21.81 21.38
C THR A 58 30.46 22.11 20.14
N SER A 59 30.19 23.25 19.50
CA SER A 59 30.99 23.77 18.39
C SER A 59 32.33 24.35 18.85
N LYS A 60 32.47 24.66 20.15
CA LYS A 60 33.69 25.23 20.72
C LYS A 60 33.78 24.92 22.21
N ALA A 61 34.57 23.90 22.57
CA ALA A 61 34.76 23.49 23.96
C ALA A 61 35.54 24.52 24.79
N LYS A 62 35.20 24.61 26.08
CA LYS A 62 35.94 25.39 27.08
C LYS A 62 36.39 24.50 28.24
N SER A 63 37.61 24.72 28.73
CA SER A 63 38.36 23.86 29.66
C SER A 63 37.75 23.76 31.06
N ALA A 64 36.85 24.69 31.39
CA ALA A 64 36.14 24.76 32.67
C ALA A 64 34.63 24.48 32.52
N GLU A 65 34.20 23.80 31.44
CA GLU A 65 32.79 23.45 31.28
C GLU A 65 32.30 22.43 32.32
N PRO A 66 31.09 22.63 32.88
CA PRO A 66 30.47 21.63 33.74
C PRO A 66 30.20 20.34 32.95
N LYS A 67 30.14 19.22 33.68
CA LYS A 67 29.72 17.93 33.11
C LYS A 67 28.39 18.09 32.41
N ARG A 68 28.32 17.64 31.15
CA ARG A 68 27.09 17.60 30.39
C ARG A 68 26.37 16.29 30.67
N VAL A 69 25.04 16.35 30.76
CA VAL A 69 24.21 15.18 30.95
C VAL A 69 23.26 15.07 29.76
N LEU A 70 23.19 13.88 29.17
CA LEU A 70 22.26 13.54 28.10
C LEU A 70 21.62 12.18 28.42
N TYR A 71 20.48 11.92 27.81
CA TYR A 71 19.85 10.61 27.84
C TYR A 71 19.83 10.01 26.43
N LEU A 72 20.12 8.72 26.32
CA LEU A 72 20.10 7.99 25.05
C LEU A 72 19.03 6.90 25.19
N GLU A 73 17.95 7.02 24.43
CA GLU A 73 16.94 5.97 24.32
C GLU A 73 17.37 5.01 23.20
N VAL A 74 17.86 3.84 23.57
CA VAL A 74 18.30 2.79 22.66
C VAL A 74 17.15 1.83 22.38
N ALA A 75 16.80 1.63 21.12
CA ALA A 75 15.83 0.64 20.66
C ALA A 75 16.58 -0.55 20.04
N CYS A 76 16.42 -1.74 20.62
CA CYS A 76 17.12 -2.95 20.19
C CYS A 76 16.47 -3.55 18.93
N ASN A 77 16.57 -2.80 17.83
CA ASN A 77 16.24 -3.20 16.47
C ASN A 77 17.17 -2.47 15.49
N GLY A 78 17.45 -3.09 14.34
CA GLY A 78 18.12 -2.40 13.25
C GLY A 78 17.19 -1.40 12.55
N MET A 79 17.73 -0.64 11.60
CA MET A 79 16.93 0.25 10.74
C MET A 79 15.74 -0.49 10.10
N PHE A 80 15.99 -1.70 9.61
CA PHE A 80 15.00 -2.55 8.95
C PHE A 80 14.47 -3.67 9.87
N GLY A 81 14.38 -3.42 11.17
CA GLY A 81 13.89 -4.41 12.14
C GLY A 81 14.88 -5.53 12.46
N ASN A 82 14.35 -6.73 12.72
CA ASN A 82 15.08 -7.86 13.32
C ASN A 82 15.08 -9.15 12.48
N GLY A 83 14.89 -9.07 11.16
CA GLY A 83 14.76 -10.25 10.30
C GLY A 83 15.85 -11.33 10.49
N GLN A 84 15.43 -12.61 10.47
CA GLN A 84 16.29 -13.77 10.59
C GLN A 84 16.77 -14.28 9.23
N GLY A 85 18.08 -14.43 9.04
CA GLY A 85 18.68 -14.96 7.80
C GLY A 85 18.69 -14.00 6.62
N SER A 86 17.69 -13.12 6.51
CA SER A 86 17.61 -12.01 5.55
C SER A 86 16.85 -10.83 6.16
N ILE A 87 16.86 -9.67 5.50
CA ILE A 87 16.13 -8.47 5.97
C ILE A 87 14.62 -8.72 6.07
N ILE A 88 14.03 -9.44 5.11
CA ILE A 88 12.59 -9.76 5.06
C ILE A 88 12.26 -11.08 5.78
N GLY A 89 13.22 -11.74 6.42
CA GLY A 89 12.92 -12.93 7.20
C GLY A 89 12.04 -12.58 8.40
N PRO A 90 11.28 -13.55 8.95
CA PRO A 90 10.58 -13.36 10.21
C PRO A 90 11.50 -12.79 11.30
N PRO A 91 11.00 -11.92 12.19
CA PRO A 91 11.82 -11.30 13.23
C PRO A 91 12.49 -12.34 14.14
N LYS A 92 13.78 -12.14 14.41
CA LYS A 92 14.52 -12.89 15.43
C LYS A 92 14.28 -12.27 16.81
N GLU A 93 13.44 -12.93 17.61
CA GLU A 93 13.04 -12.48 18.95
C GLU A 93 14.21 -12.28 19.93
N ASP A 94 15.26 -13.10 19.84
CA ASP A 94 16.41 -13.08 20.75
C ASP A 94 17.64 -12.36 20.18
N ARG A 95 17.46 -11.46 19.20
CA ARG A 95 18.57 -10.70 18.61
C ARG A 95 19.23 -9.80 19.67
N LYS A 96 20.57 -9.90 19.76
CA LYS A 96 21.40 -9.10 20.67
C LYS A 96 22.18 -8.04 19.90
N PHE A 97 22.43 -6.92 20.55
CA PHE A 97 23.21 -5.80 20.04
C PHE A 97 24.31 -5.44 21.03
N ALA A 98 25.47 -5.02 20.51
CA ALA A 98 26.63 -4.64 21.31
C ALA A 98 26.89 -3.15 21.21
N LEU A 99 27.31 -2.54 22.32
CA LEU A 99 27.83 -1.18 22.33
C LEU A 99 29.27 -1.21 21.80
N GLU A 100 29.49 -0.67 20.61
CA GLU A 100 30.78 -0.68 19.91
C GLU A 100 31.65 0.53 20.29
N THR A 101 31.06 1.71 20.44
CA THR A 101 31.77 2.93 20.86
C THR A 101 30.87 3.87 21.66
N ALA A 102 31.48 4.63 22.57
CA ALA A 102 30.89 5.71 23.36
C ALA A 102 31.94 6.83 23.60
N ASP A 103 32.67 7.18 22.56
CA ASP A 103 33.86 8.04 22.62
C ASP A 103 33.52 9.54 22.50
N LEU A 104 34.33 10.39 23.15
CA LEU A 104 34.39 11.81 22.83
C LEU A 104 35.45 12.04 21.77
N VAL A 105 35.07 12.64 20.65
CA VAL A 105 35.95 12.83 19.50
C VAL A 105 36.02 14.29 19.05
N VAL A 106 37.12 14.64 18.41
CA VAL A 106 37.33 15.93 17.74
C VAL A 106 37.53 15.68 16.25
N LEU A 107 36.74 16.35 15.42
CA LEU A 107 36.85 16.24 13.98
C LEU A 107 38.13 16.92 13.46
N ASN A 108 38.88 16.23 12.61
CA ASN A 108 39.90 16.85 11.77
C ASN A 108 39.23 17.33 10.46
N ALA A 109 38.75 18.59 10.46
CA ALA A 109 37.96 19.14 9.36
C ALA A 109 38.68 19.12 8.01
N GLU A 110 40.01 19.32 7.98
CA GLU A 110 40.79 19.25 6.73
C GLU A 110 40.89 17.82 6.20
N ALA A 111 41.13 16.84 7.08
CA ALA A 111 41.18 15.44 6.68
C ALA A 111 39.81 14.95 6.20
N TRP A 112 38.74 15.37 6.89
CA TRP A 112 37.36 15.08 6.50
C TRP A 112 37.03 15.71 5.14
N GLY A 113 37.40 16.97 4.92
CA GLY A 113 37.20 17.66 3.63
C GLY A 113 37.97 17.00 2.48
N LEU A 114 39.24 16.63 2.71
CA LEU A 114 40.05 15.90 1.75
C LEU A 114 39.43 14.55 1.39
N HIS A 115 39.01 13.77 2.39
CA HIS A 115 38.43 12.43 2.17
C HIS A 115 37.26 12.49 1.20
N HIS A 116 36.30 13.39 1.43
CA HIS A 116 35.11 13.50 0.57
C HIS A 116 35.39 14.10 -0.80
N ASN A 117 36.32 15.07 -0.89
CA ASN A 117 36.74 15.57 -2.20
C ASN A 117 37.43 14.47 -3.01
N PHE A 118 38.29 13.66 -2.36
CA PHE A 118 38.98 12.55 -2.99
C PHE A 118 37.99 11.48 -3.46
N GLU A 119 36.98 11.12 -2.66
CA GLU A 119 35.92 10.20 -3.06
C GLU A 119 35.18 10.68 -4.32
N ILE A 120 34.80 11.95 -4.37
CA ILE A 120 34.14 12.54 -5.54
C ILE A 120 35.05 12.48 -6.77
N ILE A 121 36.31 12.90 -6.65
CA ILE A 121 37.26 12.91 -7.77
C ILE A 121 37.53 11.49 -8.28
N LEU A 122 37.72 10.53 -7.36
CA LEU A 122 37.91 9.13 -7.73
C LEU A 122 36.67 8.55 -8.41
N ALA A 123 35.47 8.87 -7.92
CA ALA A 123 34.23 8.45 -8.52
C ALA A 123 34.01 9.11 -9.90
N MET A 124 34.40 10.37 -10.09
CA MET A 124 34.42 11.02 -11.41
C MET A 124 35.33 10.25 -12.38
N ALA A 125 36.53 9.86 -11.96
CA ALA A 125 37.43 9.05 -12.80
C ALA A 125 36.83 7.69 -13.19
N LYS A 126 36.04 7.08 -12.29
CA LYS A 126 35.42 5.76 -12.50
C LYS A 126 34.16 5.80 -13.36
N HIS A 127 33.31 6.82 -13.19
CA HIS A 127 31.95 6.83 -13.74
C HIS A 127 31.75 7.79 -14.91
N LEU A 128 32.64 8.76 -15.13
CA LEU A 128 32.59 9.57 -16.35
C LEU A 128 32.96 8.73 -17.59
N PRO A 129 32.44 9.09 -18.78
CA PRO A 129 32.81 8.42 -20.02
C PRO A 129 34.32 8.37 -20.23
N GLN A 130 34.88 7.21 -20.64
CA GLN A 130 36.34 7.02 -20.80
C GLN A 130 36.96 7.91 -21.88
N ASN A 131 36.16 8.42 -22.81
CA ASN A 131 36.57 9.39 -23.82
C ASN A 131 36.51 10.85 -23.33
N SER A 132 36.10 11.10 -22.09
CA SER A 132 36.12 12.42 -21.46
C SER A 132 37.51 12.77 -20.95
N SER A 133 38.07 13.91 -21.40
CA SER A 133 39.32 14.44 -20.84
C SER A 133 39.21 14.68 -19.34
N ARG A 134 38.01 15.01 -18.85
CA ARG A 134 37.76 15.27 -17.44
C ARG A 134 37.89 14.03 -16.56
N ALA A 135 37.52 12.85 -17.07
CA ALA A 135 37.71 11.58 -16.38
C ALA A 135 39.21 11.30 -16.13
N TRP A 136 40.04 11.52 -17.14
CA TRP A 136 41.50 11.36 -17.04
C TRP A 136 42.15 12.40 -16.14
N GLN A 137 41.71 13.66 -16.20
CA GLN A 137 42.16 14.69 -15.27
C GLN A 137 41.81 14.31 -13.82
N ALA A 138 40.61 13.78 -13.57
CA ALA A 138 40.21 13.31 -12.26
C ALA A 138 41.11 12.17 -11.76
N LEU A 139 41.42 11.19 -12.63
CA LEU A 139 42.32 10.08 -12.30
C LEU A 139 43.73 10.57 -11.94
N VAL A 140 44.30 11.47 -12.74
CA VAL A 140 45.63 12.04 -12.50
C VAL A 140 45.64 12.84 -11.20
N THR A 141 44.63 13.69 -10.97
CA THR A 141 44.50 14.45 -9.73
C THR A 141 44.34 13.54 -8.51
N ALA A 142 43.55 12.46 -8.60
CA ALA A 142 43.44 11.48 -7.53
C ALA A 142 44.79 10.83 -7.22
N ASN A 143 45.57 10.46 -8.25
CA ASN A 143 46.90 9.91 -8.07
C ASN A 143 47.88 10.92 -7.44
N GLU A 144 47.80 12.20 -7.82
CA GLU A 144 48.59 13.27 -7.21
C GLU A 144 48.22 13.50 -5.73
N ILE A 145 46.93 13.44 -5.39
CA ILE A 145 46.46 13.49 -3.99
C ILE A 145 47.12 12.36 -3.17
N VAL A 146 47.12 11.13 -3.70
CA VAL A 146 47.76 9.97 -3.05
C VAL A 146 49.27 10.18 -2.89
N ASN A 147 49.94 10.74 -3.91
CA ASN A 147 51.38 11.02 -3.85
C ASN A 147 51.74 12.10 -2.81
N ILE A 148 50.85 13.08 -2.59
CA ILE A 148 51.06 14.16 -1.61
C ILE A 148 50.78 13.67 -0.19
N TYR A 149 49.70 12.89 -0.01
CA TYR A 149 49.22 12.46 1.30
C TYR A 149 50.22 11.56 2.02
N ASN A 150 50.55 11.92 3.26
CA ASN A 150 51.35 11.11 4.16
C ASN A 150 50.60 10.92 5.48
N ALA A 151 50.42 9.67 5.90
CA ALA A 151 49.71 9.33 7.13
C ALA A 151 50.37 10.01 8.34
N GLY A 152 49.57 10.74 9.13
CA GLY A 152 50.03 11.48 10.31
C GLY A 152 50.64 12.86 10.05
N ASP A 153 50.80 13.30 8.78
CA ASP A 153 51.30 14.64 8.46
C ASP A 153 50.17 15.60 8.05
N GLN A 154 49.80 16.52 8.95
CA GLN A 154 48.76 17.50 8.69
C GLN A 154 49.09 18.45 7.53
N LYS A 155 50.37 18.73 7.25
CA LYS A 155 50.74 19.60 6.11
C LYS A 155 50.43 18.92 4.79
N SER A 156 50.68 17.61 4.69
CA SER A 156 50.30 16.81 3.53
C SER A 156 48.79 16.79 3.31
N VAL A 157 48.00 16.68 4.40
CA VAL A 157 46.52 16.73 4.36
C VAL A 157 46.06 18.07 3.80
N ALA A 158 46.57 19.18 4.33
CA ALA A 158 46.21 20.52 3.86
C ALA A 158 46.58 20.74 2.37
N ALA A 159 47.76 20.28 1.95
CA ALA A 159 48.22 20.39 0.57
C ALA A 159 47.36 19.55 -0.40
N ALA A 160 47.07 18.30 -0.05
CA ALA A 160 46.19 17.43 -0.82
C ALA A 160 44.75 17.98 -0.87
N HIS A 161 44.26 18.53 0.25
CA HIS A 161 42.94 19.15 0.31
C HIS A 161 42.86 20.35 -0.64
N ALA A 162 43.86 21.23 -0.65
CA ALA A 162 43.92 22.37 -1.57
C ALA A 162 43.94 21.94 -3.05
N LEU A 163 44.68 20.87 -3.39
CA LEU A 163 44.68 20.31 -4.74
C LEU A 163 43.29 19.79 -5.13
N SER A 164 42.64 19.02 -4.25
CA SER A 164 41.30 18.48 -4.49
C SER A 164 40.25 19.59 -4.68
N ALA A 165 40.31 20.65 -3.86
CA ALA A 165 39.41 21.80 -3.94
C ALA A 165 39.61 22.57 -5.25
N LYS A 166 40.87 22.74 -5.71
CA LYS A 166 41.18 23.38 -6.99
C LYS A 166 40.58 22.60 -8.16
N PHE A 167 40.60 21.27 -8.12
CA PHE A 167 39.99 20.45 -9.17
C PHE A 167 38.47 20.63 -9.22
N LEU A 168 37.80 20.57 -8.07
CA LEU A 168 36.34 20.70 -7.97
C LEU A 168 35.84 22.12 -8.24
N ALA A 169 36.69 23.15 -8.14
CA ALA A 169 36.31 24.53 -8.41
C ALA A 169 36.03 24.84 -9.90
N ALA A 170 36.46 23.97 -10.82
CA ALA A 170 36.15 24.14 -12.25
C ALA A 170 34.66 23.88 -12.50
N LYS A 171 33.97 24.79 -13.18
CA LYS A 171 32.52 24.78 -13.37
C LYS A 171 32.10 24.26 -14.75
N GLY A 172 30.96 23.58 -14.80
CA GLY A 172 30.29 23.19 -16.05
C GLY A 172 29.56 24.36 -16.72
N GLY A 173 29.11 24.14 -17.95
CA GLY A 173 28.36 25.14 -18.73
C GLY A 173 26.87 25.21 -18.37
N ASP A 174 26.22 26.31 -18.72
CA ASP A 174 24.80 26.55 -18.38
C ASP A 174 23.80 25.65 -19.14
N ALA A 175 24.26 25.00 -20.21
CA ALA A 175 23.45 24.03 -20.96
C ALA A 175 23.46 22.63 -20.32
N ASN A 176 24.28 22.40 -19.29
CA ASN A 176 24.30 21.13 -18.59
C ASN A 176 22.95 20.85 -17.94
N HIS A 177 22.55 19.58 -17.96
CA HIS A 177 21.35 19.07 -17.32
C HIS A 177 21.24 19.57 -15.87
N GLN A 178 20.05 20.00 -15.47
CA GLN A 178 19.79 20.49 -14.12
C GLN A 178 19.08 19.42 -13.28
N VAL A 179 19.75 18.97 -12.24
CA VAL A 179 19.20 18.06 -11.22
C VAL A 179 18.62 18.89 -10.07
N TYR A 180 17.34 18.68 -9.78
CA TYR A 180 16.60 19.30 -8.68
C TYR A 180 16.57 18.31 -7.52
N ALA A 181 17.41 18.55 -6.52
CA ALA A 181 17.59 17.63 -5.42
C ALA A 181 16.73 18.00 -4.20
N ILE A 182 16.13 16.98 -3.59
CA ILE A 182 15.32 17.13 -2.37
C ILE A 182 15.68 16.03 -1.39
N GLY A 183 16.04 16.43 -0.17
CA GLY A 183 16.23 15.48 0.92
C GLY A 183 14.89 14.87 1.30
N ASN A 184 14.84 13.57 1.52
CA ASN A 184 13.61 12.90 1.93
C ASN A 184 13.89 11.76 2.91
N CYS A 185 12.87 11.39 3.67
CA CYS A 185 12.92 10.27 4.60
C CYS A 185 11.63 9.49 4.43
N HIS A 186 11.66 8.49 3.56
CA HIS A 186 10.61 7.49 3.51
C HIS A 186 10.68 6.66 4.80
N ILE A 187 9.60 6.64 5.55
CA ILE A 187 9.46 5.82 6.75
C ILE A 187 8.23 4.96 6.55
N ASP A 188 8.42 3.66 6.51
CA ASP A 188 7.30 2.75 6.44
C ASP A 188 6.50 2.78 7.72
N THR A 189 5.19 2.98 7.57
CA THR A 189 4.30 3.20 8.70
C THR A 189 4.26 1.97 9.60
N ALA A 190 4.25 0.79 8.99
CA ALA A 190 4.51 -0.50 9.60
C ALA A 190 4.92 -1.49 8.51
N TRP A 191 6.11 -2.07 8.65
CA TRP A 191 6.68 -3.02 7.69
C TRP A 191 7.38 -4.17 8.42
N LEU A 192 8.66 -4.00 8.73
CA LEU A 192 9.47 -4.95 9.51
C LEU A 192 9.54 -4.57 11.01
N TRP A 193 8.61 -3.72 11.43
CA TRP A 193 8.40 -3.25 12.80
C TRP A 193 6.93 -2.83 12.98
N PRO A 194 6.41 -2.85 14.22
CA PRO A 194 5.05 -2.41 14.51
C PRO A 194 4.89 -0.88 14.44
N TYR A 195 3.65 -0.40 14.34
CA TYR A 195 3.31 1.03 14.33
C TYR A 195 3.94 1.83 15.48
N ASP A 196 4.09 1.20 16.66
CA ASP A 196 4.69 1.83 17.84
C ASP A 196 6.17 2.16 17.66
N GLU A 197 6.92 1.39 16.86
CA GLU A 197 8.31 1.73 16.55
C GLU A 197 8.39 2.92 15.60
N THR A 198 7.47 3.01 14.64
CA THR A 198 7.42 4.13 13.69
C THR A 198 7.26 5.47 14.39
N LYS A 199 6.43 5.54 15.44
CA LYS A 199 6.28 6.75 16.27
C LYS A 199 7.62 7.27 16.78
N ARG A 200 8.54 6.37 17.14
CA ARG A 200 9.91 6.70 17.57
C ARG A 200 10.85 6.98 16.40
N LYS A 201 10.75 6.22 15.30
CA LYS A 201 11.52 6.47 14.05
C LYS A 201 11.27 7.86 13.50
N ILE A 202 10.04 8.37 13.56
CA ILE A 202 9.69 9.74 13.16
C ILE A 202 10.47 10.75 13.99
N ALA A 203 10.42 10.65 15.33
CA ALA A 203 11.13 11.58 16.20
C ALA A 203 12.65 11.51 16.00
N ARG A 204 13.21 10.30 15.87
CA ARG A 204 14.64 10.08 15.58
C ARG A 204 15.08 10.71 14.26
N SER A 205 14.28 10.52 13.22
CA SER A 205 14.59 11.03 11.89
C SER A 205 14.45 12.55 11.85
N TRP A 206 13.30 13.08 12.25
CA TRP A 206 12.98 14.48 12.01
C TRP A 206 13.68 15.43 12.99
N SER A 207 14.07 14.98 14.19
CA SER A 207 14.97 15.77 15.05
C SER A 207 16.31 16.03 14.38
N THR A 208 16.92 15.00 13.79
CA THR A 208 18.16 15.11 12.99
C THR A 208 17.97 16.06 11.81
N GLN A 209 16.90 15.90 11.04
CA GLN A 209 16.68 16.74 9.85
C GLN A 209 16.44 18.21 10.20
N VAL A 210 15.74 18.49 11.32
CA VAL A 210 15.55 19.84 11.82
C VAL A 210 16.87 20.45 12.32
N ASP A 211 17.73 19.68 12.99
CA ASP A 211 19.09 20.13 13.35
C ASP A 211 19.92 20.49 12.11
N TYR A 212 19.88 19.66 11.08
CA TYR A 212 20.59 19.95 9.83
C TYR A 212 20.07 21.22 9.15
N MET A 213 18.77 21.54 9.24
CA MET A 213 18.25 22.82 8.74
C MET A 213 18.73 24.04 9.53
N ASP A 214 19.19 23.88 10.78
CA ASP A 214 19.84 24.95 11.53
C ASP A 214 21.30 25.14 11.09
N ARG A 215 21.95 24.06 10.63
CA ARG A 215 23.37 24.03 10.23
C ARG A 215 23.60 24.35 8.75
N PHE A 216 22.64 23.98 7.90
CA PHE A 216 22.69 24.09 6.44
C PHE A 216 21.49 24.90 5.94
N PRO A 217 21.61 26.23 5.78
CA PRO A 217 20.50 27.10 5.35
C PRO A 217 19.91 26.74 3.98
N GLU A 218 20.70 26.13 3.09
CA GLU A 218 20.28 25.66 1.77
C GLU A 218 19.52 24.32 1.79
N TYR A 219 19.55 23.59 2.90
CA TYR A 219 18.98 22.25 2.99
C TYR A 219 17.45 22.27 2.99
N LEU A 220 16.87 21.45 2.11
CA LEU A 220 15.43 21.22 1.99
C LEU A 220 15.12 19.75 2.22
N PHE A 221 14.04 19.49 2.94
CA PHE A 221 13.60 18.16 3.32
C PHE A 221 12.10 17.99 3.10
N ALA A 222 11.68 16.86 2.54
CA ALA A 222 10.29 16.51 2.33
C ALA A 222 9.84 15.30 3.17
N ALA A 223 8.64 15.40 3.72
CA ALA A 223 7.96 14.30 4.41
C ALA A 223 6.48 14.24 4.02
N SER A 224 5.98 13.03 3.77
CA SER A 224 4.77 12.76 2.97
C SER A 224 3.49 12.51 3.80
N GLN A 225 3.58 11.78 4.90
CA GLN A 225 2.44 11.11 5.52
C GLN A 225 1.83 11.94 6.66
N ALA A 226 0.60 12.46 6.50
CA ALA A 226 -0.06 13.27 7.53
C ALA A 226 -0.23 12.55 8.88
N GLN A 227 -0.45 11.23 8.87
CA GLN A 227 -0.50 10.40 10.08
C GLN A 227 0.78 10.49 10.93
N GLN A 228 1.95 10.57 10.28
CA GLN A 228 3.23 10.69 10.98
C GLN A 228 3.37 12.05 11.67
N PHE A 229 2.89 13.12 11.03
CA PHE A 229 2.83 14.43 11.66
C PHE A 229 1.86 14.44 12.85
N GLU A 230 0.71 13.76 12.75
CA GLU A 230 -0.22 13.65 13.88
C GLU A 230 0.42 12.90 15.07
N TRP A 231 1.13 11.79 14.82
CA TRP A 231 1.87 11.11 15.90
C TRP A 231 2.97 12.00 16.50
N LEU A 232 3.72 12.72 15.68
CA LEU A 232 4.72 13.66 16.17
C LEU A 232 4.08 14.77 17.03
N GLN A 233 2.97 15.33 16.57
CA GLN A 233 2.23 16.38 17.28
C GLN A 233 1.75 15.89 18.66
N THR A 234 1.26 14.66 18.74
CA THR A 234 0.73 14.08 19.98
C THR A 234 1.84 13.66 20.95
N LEU A 235 2.93 13.06 20.44
CA LEU A 235 3.94 12.41 21.28
C LEU A 235 5.18 13.28 21.54
N TYR A 236 5.51 14.18 20.61
CA TYR A 236 6.70 15.05 20.65
C TYR A 236 6.34 16.50 20.28
N PRO A 237 5.46 17.16 21.06
CA PRO A 237 4.89 18.47 20.69
C PRO A 237 5.92 19.58 20.52
N SER A 238 7.04 19.53 21.25
CA SER A 238 8.14 20.48 21.12
C SER A 238 8.88 20.34 19.78
N LEU A 239 9.16 19.11 19.35
CA LEU A 239 9.73 18.82 18.03
C LEU A 239 8.76 19.20 16.91
N PHE A 240 7.46 18.90 17.07
CA PHE A 240 6.44 19.33 16.11
C PHE A 240 6.44 20.86 15.92
N LYS A 241 6.60 21.63 16.99
CA LYS A 241 6.72 23.09 16.90
C LYS A 241 7.94 23.52 16.08
N ARG A 242 9.10 22.89 16.27
CA ARG A 242 10.29 23.16 15.44
C ARG A 242 10.06 22.80 13.98
N VAL A 243 9.37 21.68 13.70
CA VAL A 243 8.94 21.31 12.34
C VAL A 243 8.05 22.39 11.74
N GLN A 244 7.08 22.93 12.49
CA GLN A 244 6.26 24.05 12.01
C GLN A 244 7.07 25.33 11.74
N GLU A 245 8.08 25.62 12.55
CA GLU A 245 8.99 26.75 12.33
C GLU A 245 9.78 26.58 11.03
N LYS A 246 10.34 25.38 10.79
CA LYS A 246 11.06 25.05 9.55
C LYS A 246 10.14 24.94 8.32
N ALA A 247 8.88 24.58 8.51
CA ALA A 247 7.89 24.59 7.44
C ALA A 247 7.54 26.02 7.01
N LYS A 248 7.45 26.96 7.96
CA LYS A 248 7.23 28.39 7.66
C LYS A 248 8.38 29.02 6.87
N THR A 249 9.62 28.56 7.07
CA THR A 249 10.77 29.02 6.28
C THR A 249 10.89 28.30 4.93
N GLY A 250 10.07 27.28 4.68
CA GLY A 250 10.10 26.47 3.45
C GLY A 250 11.17 25.40 3.42
N GLN A 251 11.94 25.20 4.50
CA GLN A 251 12.98 24.16 4.58
C GLN A 251 12.41 22.77 4.83
N PHE A 252 11.36 22.67 5.65
CA PHE A 252 10.62 21.43 5.88
C PHE A 252 9.35 21.44 5.04
N ILE A 253 9.19 20.49 4.13
CA ILE A 253 8.12 20.48 3.13
C ILE A 253 7.16 19.32 3.42
N PRO A 254 5.98 19.59 4.00
CA PRO A 254 4.88 18.62 3.99
C PRO A 254 4.42 18.38 2.55
N ILE A 255 4.60 17.16 2.05
CA ILE A 255 4.32 16.77 0.65
C ILE A 255 3.34 15.60 0.58
N GLY A 256 2.85 15.22 -0.61
CA GLY A 256 1.97 14.05 -0.79
C GLY A 256 0.49 14.38 -0.66
N GLY A 257 0.10 14.97 0.47
CA GLY A 257 -1.29 15.41 0.71
C GLY A 257 -2.25 14.27 1.06
N THR A 258 -1.74 13.11 1.48
CA THR A 258 -2.52 11.93 1.89
C THR A 258 -2.34 11.62 3.37
N TRP A 259 -3.22 10.79 3.93
CA TRP A 259 -3.13 10.36 5.32
C TRP A 259 -1.89 9.50 5.55
N VAL A 260 -1.71 8.48 4.71
CA VAL A 260 -0.50 7.67 4.61
C VAL A 260 -0.06 7.53 3.15
N GLU A 261 1.11 6.95 2.89
CA GLU A 261 1.48 6.47 1.56
C GLU A 261 0.77 5.15 1.32
N MET A 262 -0.42 5.22 0.72
CA MET A 262 -1.35 4.10 0.61
C MET A 262 -1.05 3.16 -0.56
N ASP A 263 -1.51 1.92 -0.46
CA ASP A 263 -1.70 1.10 -1.65
C ASP A 263 -2.76 1.72 -2.57
N CYS A 264 -2.57 1.56 -3.87
CA CYS A 264 -3.42 2.17 -4.89
C CYS A 264 -4.31 1.16 -5.63
N ASN A 265 -4.20 -0.13 -5.30
CA ASN A 265 -4.92 -1.21 -5.98
C ASN A 265 -6.07 -1.74 -5.13
N ILE A 266 -5.87 -2.00 -3.85
CA ILE A 266 -6.82 -2.68 -2.95
C ILE A 266 -7.86 -1.72 -2.35
N PRO A 267 -7.51 -0.53 -1.82
CA PRO A 267 -8.50 0.35 -1.19
C PRO A 267 -9.56 0.84 -2.19
N SER A 268 -10.80 0.97 -1.73
CA SER A 268 -11.91 1.49 -2.55
C SER A 268 -11.65 2.93 -3.04
N GLY A 269 -12.39 3.36 -4.07
CA GLY A 269 -12.31 4.74 -4.54
C GLY A 269 -12.63 5.76 -3.44
N GLU A 270 -13.60 5.46 -2.57
CA GLU A 270 -13.93 6.32 -1.42
C GLU A 270 -12.76 6.39 -0.44
N SER A 271 -12.11 5.26 -0.13
CA SER A 271 -10.88 5.25 0.67
C SER A 271 -9.78 6.13 0.05
N LEU A 272 -9.56 6.07 -1.27
CA LEU A 272 -8.60 6.95 -1.93
C LEU A 272 -8.98 8.44 -1.77
N ALA A 273 -10.27 8.77 -1.87
CA ALA A 273 -10.74 10.13 -1.60
C ALA A 273 -10.52 10.53 -0.13
N ARG A 274 -10.74 9.61 0.83
CA ARG A 274 -10.52 9.85 2.27
C ARG A 274 -9.06 10.03 2.61
N GLN A 275 -8.14 9.29 1.99
CA GLN A 275 -6.70 9.49 2.11
C GLN A 275 -6.34 10.96 1.83
N PHE A 276 -6.78 11.50 0.69
CA PHE A 276 -6.57 12.90 0.34
C PHE A 276 -7.33 13.87 1.25
N LEU A 277 -8.58 13.58 1.58
CA LEU A 277 -9.40 14.47 2.41
C LEU A 277 -8.76 14.67 3.79
N LEU A 278 -8.33 13.59 4.43
CA LEU A 278 -7.68 13.60 5.74
C LEU A 278 -6.30 14.28 5.64
N GLY A 279 -5.48 13.90 4.65
CA GLY A 279 -4.14 14.45 4.46
C GLY A 279 -4.13 15.95 4.14
N GLN A 280 -4.87 16.37 3.11
CA GLN A 280 -4.94 17.77 2.71
C GLN A 280 -5.51 18.66 3.82
N ARG A 281 -6.56 18.22 4.53
CA ARG A 281 -7.12 18.99 5.65
C ARG A 281 -6.13 19.11 6.81
N TYR A 282 -5.37 18.05 7.10
CA TYR A 282 -4.34 18.10 8.13
C TYR A 282 -3.26 19.13 7.77
N PHE A 283 -2.75 19.10 6.52
CA PHE A 283 -1.75 20.07 6.09
C PHE A 283 -2.26 21.52 6.04
N GLU A 284 -3.48 21.72 5.55
CA GLU A 284 -4.12 23.03 5.54
C GLU A 284 -4.27 23.59 6.97
N LYS A 285 -4.69 22.74 7.92
CA LYS A 285 -4.87 23.13 9.32
C LYS A 285 -3.57 23.50 10.04
N TYR A 286 -2.51 22.70 9.86
CA TYR A 286 -1.28 22.81 10.66
C TYR A 286 -0.12 23.53 9.99
N PHE A 287 -0.12 23.60 8.66
CA PHE A 287 0.93 24.24 7.86
C PHE A 287 0.41 25.33 6.92
N GLY A 288 -0.91 25.54 6.86
CA GLY A 288 -1.53 26.65 6.13
C GLY A 288 -1.58 26.49 4.61
N GLN A 289 -1.21 25.30 4.10
CA GLN A 289 -1.21 25.02 2.66
C GLN A 289 -1.55 23.56 2.36
N ARG A 290 -2.14 23.34 1.19
CA ARG A 290 -2.34 22.00 0.61
C ARG A 290 -1.13 21.61 -0.24
N SER A 291 -0.86 20.31 -0.32
CA SER A 291 0.20 19.82 -1.20
C SER A 291 -0.26 19.81 -2.65
N LYS A 292 0.58 20.33 -3.55
CA LYS A 292 0.35 20.29 -5.01
C LYS A 292 0.87 18.99 -5.65
N VAL A 293 1.72 18.24 -4.96
CA VAL A 293 2.41 17.05 -5.46
C VAL A 293 1.91 15.85 -4.68
N PHE A 294 1.22 14.94 -5.37
CA PHE A 294 0.98 13.61 -4.85
C PHE A 294 2.30 12.82 -4.87
N TRP A 295 2.69 12.25 -3.74
CA TRP A 295 4.04 11.71 -3.52
C TRP A 295 3.93 10.27 -3.04
N LEU A 296 4.25 9.33 -3.92
CA LEU A 296 4.04 7.91 -3.69
C LEU A 296 5.20 7.08 -4.30
N PRO A 297 6.42 7.20 -3.74
CA PRO A 297 7.60 6.53 -4.27
C PRO A 297 7.46 5.00 -4.32
N ASP A 298 6.88 4.38 -3.29
CA ASP A 298 7.03 2.93 -3.07
C ASP A 298 5.78 2.05 -3.29
N THR A 299 4.63 2.63 -3.65
CA THR A 299 3.40 1.84 -3.83
C THR A 299 3.47 0.81 -4.98
N PHE A 300 2.82 -0.35 -4.78
CA PHE A 300 2.91 -1.52 -5.66
C PHE A 300 1.96 -1.49 -6.88
N GLY A 301 2.04 -0.42 -7.68
CA GLY A 301 1.21 -0.19 -8.87
C GLY A 301 0.08 0.79 -8.63
N TYR A 302 -0.46 1.39 -9.70
CA TYR A 302 -1.35 2.55 -9.58
C TYR A 302 -2.61 2.42 -10.42
N SER A 303 -3.78 2.56 -9.77
CA SER A 303 -5.07 2.45 -10.42
C SER A 303 -5.31 3.54 -11.45
N SER A 304 -6.07 3.19 -12.48
CA SER A 304 -6.33 4.01 -13.66
C SER A 304 -7.14 5.30 -13.38
N GLN A 305 -7.75 5.44 -12.20
CA GLN A 305 -8.58 6.61 -11.87
C GLN A 305 -7.88 7.66 -10.99
N LEU A 306 -6.69 7.34 -10.48
CA LEU A 306 -5.94 8.25 -9.62
C LEU A 306 -5.72 9.66 -10.21
N PRO A 307 -5.46 9.86 -11.52
CA PRO A 307 -5.35 11.21 -12.06
C PRO A 307 -6.54 12.11 -11.75
N GLN A 308 -7.77 11.58 -11.81
CA GLN A 308 -8.97 12.35 -11.45
C GLN A 308 -9.00 12.66 -9.95
N VAL A 309 -8.76 11.65 -9.10
CA VAL A 309 -8.79 11.80 -7.63
C VAL A 309 -7.74 12.82 -7.16
N VAL A 310 -6.52 12.76 -7.72
CA VAL A 310 -5.44 13.71 -7.47
C VAL A 310 -5.87 15.13 -7.83
N ARG A 311 -6.50 15.33 -9.00
CA ARG A 311 -7.00 16.64 -9.43
C ARG A 311 -8.11 17.18 -8.53
N LEU A 312 -9.05 16.32 -8.11
CA LEU A 312 -10.15 16.68 -7.22
C LEU A 312 -9.68 17.05 -5.81
N SER A 313 -8.56 16.50 -5.34
CA SER A 313 -7.97 16.88 -4.03
C SER A 313 -7.30 18.26 -4.04
N GLY A 314 -7.05 18.82 -5.23
CA GLY A 314 -6.33 20.08 -5.44
C GLY A 314 -4.84 19.91 -5.79
N ALA A 315 -4.34 18.67 -5.85
CA ALA A 315 -3.00 18.39 -6.37
C ALA A 315 -2.98 18.43 -7.91
N LYS A 316 -1.79 18.67 -8.48
CA LYS A 316 -1.57 18.81 -9.93
C LYS A 316 -0.52 17.86 -10.47
N TYR A 317 0.41 17.46 -9.61
CA TYR A 317 1.61 16.72 -9.98
C TYR A 317 1.64 15.39 -9.26
N PHE A 318 2.35 14.42 -9.84
CA PHE A 318 2.51 13.09 -9.25
C PHE A 318 3.97 12.63 -9.32
N PHE A 319 4.55 12.26 -8.18
CA PHE A 319 5.85 11.64 -8.07
C PHE A 319 5.74 10.17 -7.67
N THR A 320 6.50 9.30 -8.34
CA THR A 320 6.59 7.88 -8.02
C THR A 320 7.91 7.25 -8.45
N GLN A 321 8.32 6.13 -7.84
CA GLN A 321 9.56 5.42 -8.17
C GLN A 321 9.36 3.95 -8.59
N LYS A 322 8.38 3.24 -8.02
CA LYS A 322 8.30 1.77 -8.11
C LYS A 322 8.21 1.18 -9.52
N LEU A 323 7.64 1.87 -10.52
CA LEU A 323 7.61 1.34 -11.91
C LEU A 323 9.00 1.19 -12.54
N SER A 324 10.05 1.79 -11.95
CA SER A 324 11.42 1.55 -12.37
C SER A 324 11.91 0.12 -12.06
N TRP A 325 11.17 -0.62 -11.23
CA TRP A 325 11.48 -1.99 -10.80
C TRP A 325 10.74 -3.06 -11.61
N ASN A 326 10.00 -2.69 -12.66
CA ASN A 326 9.41 -3.69 -13.56
C ASN A 326 10.46 -4.69 -14.04
N ASN A 327 10.22 -5.98 -13.77
CA ASN A 327 11.16 -7.05 -14.08
C ASN A 327 11.05 -7.58 -15.53
N ILE A 328 9.93 -7.31 -16.22
CA ILE A 328 9.71 -7.71 -17.63
C ILE A 328 9.96 -6.54 -18.58
N ASN A 329 9.22 -5.43 -18.45
CA ASN A 329 9.30 -4.26 -19.33
C ASN A 329 9.81 -3.02 -18.60
N LYS A 330 10.89 -2.42 -19.11
CA LYS A 330 11.29 -1.08 -18.68
C LYS A 330 10.21 -0.07 -19.08
N PHE A 331 9.63 0.63 -18.10
CA PHE A 331 8.64 1.69 -18.36
C PHE A 331 9.23 2.73 -19.35
N PRO A 332 8.51 3.17 -20.39
CA PRO A 332 9.12 3.94 -21.48
C PRO A 332 9.46 5.39 -21.12
N HIS A 333 8.87 5.94 -20.05
CA HIS A 333 9.00 7.35 -19.70
C HIS A 333 9.50 7.58 -18.27
N THR A 334 9.84 8.83 -18.01
CA THR A 334 10.30 9.39 -16.73
C THR A 334 9.58 10.70 -16.43
N THR A 335 9.20 11.49 -17.45
CA THR A 335 8.35 12.68 -17.32
C THR A 335 7.25 12.60 -18.38
N PHE A 336 5.99 12.55 -17.96
CA PHE A 336 4.86 12.33 -18.87
C PHE A 336 3.54 12.84 -18.28
N HIS A 337 2.51 12.96 -19.12
CA HIS A 337 1.15 13.21 -18.69
C HIS A 337 0.42 11.89 -18.40
N TRP A 338 0.07 11.64 -17.15
CA TRP A 338 -0.73 10.49 -16.78
C TRP A 338 -2.22 10.83 -16.84
N ILE A 339 -2.96 10.11 -17.68
CA ILE A 339 -4.37 10.34 -18.01
C ILE A 339 -5.25 9.24 -17.41
N GLY A 340 -6.25 9.65 -16.62
CA GLY A 340 -7.21 8.75 -15.99
C GLY A 340 -8.28 8.23 -16.94
N LEU A 341 -9.20 7.38 -16.45
CA LEU A 341 -10.27 6.80 -17.30
C LEU A 341 -11.18 7.89 -17.90
N ASP A 342 -11.41 8.98 -17.14
CA ASP A 342 -12.26 10.11 -17.51
C ASP A 342 -11.57 11.16 -18.41
N GLY A 343 -10.25 11.03 -18.63
CA GLY A 343 -9.44 12.01 -19.36
C GLY A 343 -8.80 13.09 -18.49
N SER A 344 -9.03 13.09 -17.17
CA SER A 344 -8.27 13.95 -16.25
C SER A 344 -6.78 13.62 -16.33
N SER A 345 -5.93 14.65 -16.28
CA SER A 345 -4.47 14.49 -16.46
C SER A 345 -3.67 15.13 -15.33
N VAL A 346 -2.59 14.46 -14.93
CA VAL A 346 -1.57 14.96 -14.00
C VAL A 346 -0.19 14.87 -14.63
N LEU A 347 0.69 15.84 -14.35
CA LEU A 347 2.09 15.77 -14.77
C LEU A 347 2.84 14.85 -13.81
N THR A 348 3.41 13.78 -14.35
CA THR A 348 4.03 12.71 -13.57
C THR A 348 5.53 12.67 -13.81
N HIS A 349 6.30 12.47 -12.74
CA HIS A 349 7.74 12.25 -12.82
C HIS A 349 8.21 11.05 -11.99
N MET A 350 9.21 10.34 -12.51
CA MET A 350 9.97 9.30 -11.82
C MET A 350 11.44 9.67 -11.83
N ALA A 351 12.09 9.65 -10.66
CA ALA A 351 13.49 10.04 -10.56
C ALA A 351 14.36 9.07 -11.37
N PRO A 352 15.15 9.55 -12.36
CA PRO A 352 15.92 8.65 -13.23
C PRO A 352 17.01 7.87 -12.50
N ALA A 353 17.41 8.28 -11.29
CA ALA A 353 18.33 7.54 -10.43
C ALA A 353 17.82 6.13 -10.06
N ASN A 354 16.54 5.82 -10.31
CA ASN A 354 15.89 4.55 -9.99
C ASN A 354 15.78 4.24 -8.49
N THR A 355 15.90 5.26 -7.65
CA THR A 355 15.77 5.16 -6.19
C THR A 355 15.28 6.48 -5.60
N TYR A 356 14.57 6.41 -4.49
CA TYR A 356 14.27 7.56 -3.62
C TYR A 356 15.22 7.64 -2.40
N THR A 357 16.16 6.70 -2.28
CA THR A 357 17.14 6.59 -1.19
C THR A 357 18.59 6.83 -1.66
N ALA A 358 18.79 7.72 -2.64
CA ALA A 358 20.13 7.97 -3.17
C ALA A 358 21.08 8.49 -2.08
N THR A 359 22.38 8.19 -2.20
CA THR A 359 23.42 8.59 -1.24
C THR A 359 24.22 9.81 -1.70
N VAL A 360 23.75 10.45 -2.78
CA VAL A 360 24.41 11.59 -3.43
C VAL A 360 25.81 11.20 -3.91
N SER A 361 25.94 10.00 -4.48
CA SER A 361 27.18 9.58 -5.14
C SER A 361 27.30 10.22 -6.53
N VAL A 362 28.52 10.27 -7.08
CA VAL A 362 28.74 10.71 -8.47
C VAL A 362 27.97 9.83 -9.46
N GLU A 363 27.86 8.53 -9.17
CA GLU A 363 27.06 7.60 -10.00
C GLU A 363 25.58 7.96 -9.99
N ASP A 364 25.00 8.25 -8.82
CA ASP A 364 23.59 8.65 -8.68
C ASP A 364 23.29 9.91 -9.52
N VAL A 365 24.17 10.90 -9.40
CA VAL A 365 24.06 12.19 -10.09
C VAL A 365 24.19 12.01 -11.61
N ILE A 366 25.17 11.24 -12.09
CA ILE A 366 25.32 10.92 -13.52
C ILE A 366 24.10 10.13 -14.04
N SER A 367 23.62 9.17 -13.25
CA SER A 367 22.49 8.33 -13.63
C SER A 367 21.17 9.12 -13.77
N SER A 368 21.04 10.22 -13.02
CA SER A 368 19.91 11.15 -13.13
C SER A 368 19.77 11.77 -14.53
N VAL A 369 20.87 11.84 -15.28
CA VAL A 369 20.85 12.24 -16.70
C VAL A 369 20.79 11.01 -17.61
N GLY A 370 21.69 10.05 -17.40
CA GLY A 370 21.87 8.91 -18.31
C GLY A 370 20.66 7.98 -18.40
N ARG A 371 19.77 8.01 -17.41
CA ARG A 371 18.52 7.21 -17.37
C ARG A 371 17.27 8.05 -17.59
N HIS A 372 17.39 9.36 -17.86
CA HIS A 372 16.24 10.20 -18.16
C HIS A 372 15.71 9.91 -19.57
N LYS A 373 14.53 9.28 -19.65
CA LYS A 373 13.96 8.75 -20.90
C LYS A 373 13.34 9.84 -21.79
N ASP A 374 13.09 11.01 -21.24
CA ASP A 374 12.41 12.13 -21.91
C ASP A 374 13.33 13.37 -22.02
N VAL A 375 14.65 13.16 -22.01
CA VAL A 375 15.66 14.23 -22.07
C VAL A 375 15.53 15.14 -23.29
N ALA A 376 14.95 14.62 -24.38
CA ALA A 376 14.66 15.38 -25.60
C ALA A 376 13.61 16.48 -25.38
N TYR A 377 12.75 16.32 -24.38
CA TYR A 377 11.65 17.24 -24.06
C TYR A 377 11.88 18.03 -22.76
N SER A 378 12.72 17.51 -21.85
CA SER A 378 13.08 18.14 -20.58
C SER A 378 14.56 17.92 -20.26
N ASN A 379 15.36 18.99 -20.15
CA ASN A 379 16.77 18.88 -19.75
C ASN A 379 16.95 18.97 -18.22
N GLU A 380 16.00 18.42 -17.48
CA GLU A 380 15.94 18.53 -16.02
C GLU A 380 15.29 17.29 -15.38
N SER A 381 15.71 16.95 -14.16
CA SER A 381 15.19 15.80 -13.41
C SER A 381 15.10 16.07 -11.92
N LEU A 382 14.12 15.47 -11.25
CA LEU A 382 14.07 15.43 -9.79
C LEU A 382 15.02 14.35 -9.25
N PHE A 383 15.65 14.61 -8.12
CA PHE A 383 16.58 13.71 -7.45
C PHE A 383 16.28 13.64 -5.96
N LEU A 384 15.93 12.45 -5.48
CA LEU A 384 15.59 12.20 -4.10
C LEU A 384 16.77 11.52 -3.43
N TYR A 385 17.19 12.05 -2.28
CA TYR A 385 18.29 11.48 -1.52
C TYR A 385 17.95 11.39 -0.03
N GLY A 386 18.62 10.49 0.65
CA GLY A 386 18.45 10.22 2.08
C GLY A 386 18.23 8.75 2.39
N ASN A 387 18.52 8.35 3.62
CA ASN A 387 18.16 7.01 4.08
C ASN A 387 16.62 6.92 4.22
N GLY A 388 16.05 5.84 3.72
CA GLY A 388 14.60 5.60 3.69
C GLY A 388 14.24 4.19 4.13
N ASP A 389 12.99 3.80 3.85
CA ASP A 389 12.27 2.58 4.24
C ASP A 389 12.14 2.43 5.78
N GLY A 390 13.23 2.51 6.52
CA GLY A 390 13.26 2.52 8.00
C GLY A 390 13.51 3.88 8.65
N GLY A 391 13.65 4.94 7.87
CA GLY A 391 13.90 6.31 8.31
C GLY A 391 15.36 6.78 8.27
N GLY A 392 15.70 7.73 9.15
CA GLY A 392 17.02 8.39 9.21
C GLY A 392 17.09 9.67 8.37
N GLY A 393 16.67 9.62 7.10
CA GLY A 393 16.76 10.74 6.16
C GLY A 393 18.20 11.00 5.69
N PRO A 394 18.48 12.14 5.04
CA PRO A 394 19.83 12.51 4.62
C PRO A 394 20.80 12.62 5.80
N LEU A 395 22.05 12.21 5.56
CA LEU A 395 23.17 12.43 6.46
C LEU A 395 23.87 13.77 6.17
N GLU A 396 24.59 14.32 7.15
CA GLU A 396 25.44 15.52 6.99
C GLU A 396 26.30 15.43 5.71
N ILE A 397 26.90 14.26 5.48
CA ILE A 397 27.76 14.06 4.33
C ILE A 397 27.02 14.12 2.98
N MET A 398 25.76 13.71 2.93
CA MET A 398 24.99 13.76 1.68
C MET A 398 24.74 15.23 1.26
N ILE A 399 24.45 16.10 2.24
CA ILE A 399 24.26 17.55 2.01
C ILE A 399 25.58 18.19 1.54
N GLU A 400 26.69 17.84 2.18
CA GLU A 400 28.03 18.36 1.86
C GLU A 400 28.58 17.86 0.52
N ARG A 401 28.28 16.61 0.13
CA ARG A 401 28.59 16.07 -1.20
C ARG A 401 27.81 16.79 -2.29
N LEU A 402 26.52 17.05 -2.06
CA LEU A 402 25.68 17.80 -3.01
C LEU A 402 26.26 19.19 -3.26
N LYS A 403 26.64 19.90 -2.19
CA LYS A 403 27.30 21.20 -2.27
C LYS A 403 28.62 21.16 -3.05
N ARG A 404 29.43 20.11 -2.85
CA ARG A 404 30.68 19.91 -3.61
C ARG A 404 30.44 19.67 -5.09
N MET A 405 29.31 19.07 -5.45
CA MET A 405 28.95 18.72 -6.82
C MET A 405 28.01 19.73 -7.49
N GLU A 406 27.65 20.83 -6.83
CA GLU A 406 26.63 21.79 -7.26
C GLU A 406 26.81 22.21 -8.74
N ASN A 407 28.04 22.53 -9.11
CA ASN A 407 28.40 22.83 -10.50
C ASN A 407 29.89 22.53 -10.76
N VAL A 408 30.22 21.25 -10.86
CA VAL A 408 31.58 20.77 -11.19
C VAL A 408 31.66 20.37 -12.66
N ASP A 409 32.69 20.83 -13.36
CA ASP A 409 32.94 20.46 -14.75
C ASP A 409 33.04 18.92 -14.91
N GLY A 410 32.29 18.39 -15.86
CA GLY A 410 32.09 16.96 -16.10
C GLY A 410 30.83 16.37 -15.46
N LEU A 411 30.26 16.99 -14.43
CA LEU A 411 29.01 16.56 -13.79
C LEU A 411 27.81 17.41 -14.27
N PRO A 412 26.58 16.89 -14.19
CA PRO A 412 25.39 17.73 -14.31
C PRO A 412 25.33 18.73 -13.14
N ARG A 413 24.59 19.82 -13.33
CA ARG A 413 24.37 20.79 -12.24
C ARG A 413 23.38 20.21 -11.26
N VAL A 414 23.62 20.39 -9.97
CA VAL A 414 22.74 19.89 -8.90
C VAL A 414 22.44 21.05 -7.97
N LYS A 415 21.18 21.19 -7.54
CA LYS A 415 20.81 22.20 -6.53
C LYS A 415 19.74 21.64 -5.60
N HIS A 416 19.74 22.07 -4.34
CA HIS A 416 18.58 21.88 -3.48
C HIS A 416 17.40 22.67 -4.04
N ALA A 417 16.24 22.04 -4.21
CA ALA A 417 15.05 22.70 -4.73
C ALA A 417 13.76 22.11 -4.17
N HIS A 418 12.76 22.97 -4.04
CA HIS A 418 11.42 22.53 -3.68
C HIS A 418 10.81 21.74 -4.86
N PRO A 419 10.15 20.58 -4.66
CA PRO A 419 9.58 19.80 -5.77
C PRO A 419 8.62 20.58 -6.69
N ASN A 420 7.78 21.46 -6.14
CA ASN A 420 6.98 22.41 -6.93
C ASN A 420 7.80 23.22 -7.95
N GLU A 421 9.01 23.65 -7.61
CA GLU A 421 9.87 24.43 -8.52
C GLU A 421 10.23 23.61 -9.76
N PHE A 422 10.60 22.35 -9.56
CA PHE A 422 10.85 21.42 -10.67
C PHE A 422 9.62 21.26 -11.55
N TYR A 423 8.46 20.93 -10.97
CA TYR A 423 7.24 20.71 -11.76
C TYR A 423 6.76 21.96 -12.48
N GLU A 424 6.80 23.13 -11.83
CA GLU A 424 6.40 24.40 -12.44
C GLU A 424 7.36 24.79 -13.59
N HIS A 425 8.65 24.44 -13.49
CA HIS A 425 9.61 24.67 -14.57
C HIS A 425 9.41 23.69 -15.74
N VAL A 426 9.17 22.40 -15.46
CA VAL A 426 8.85 21.41 -16.50
C VAL A 426 7.53 21.77 -17.20
N GLU A 427 6.47 22.10 -16.46
CA GLU A 427 5.16 22.48 -17.02
C GLU A 427 5.28 23.70 -17.94
N LYS A 428 6.17 24.65 -17.62
CA LYS A 428 6.38 25.86 -18.41
C LYS A 428 7.24 25.63 -19.65
N ASN A 429 8.28 24.81 -19.56
CA ASN A 429 9.36 24.77 -20.56
C ASN A 429 9.42 23.47 -21.37
N ALA A 430 8.92 22.36 -20.85
CA ALA A 430 8.88 21.12 -21.59
C ALA A 430 7.83 21.22 -22.71
N SER A 431 8.19 20.75 -23.91
CA SER A 431 7.28 20.71 -25.05
C SER A 431 7.26 19.31 -25.64
N GLY A 432 6.06 18.81 -25.97
CA GLY A 432 5.92 17.48 -26.58
C GLY A 432 6.03 16.29 -25.61
N LEU A 433 5.83 16.50 -24.31
CA LEU A 433 5.72 15.38 -23.36
C LEU A 433 4.63 14.41 -23.80
N VAL A 434 4.93 13.12 -23.70
CA VAL A 434 4.01 12.02 -24.05
C VAL A 434 2.91 11.86 -23.00
N SER A 435 1.88 11.12 -23.37
CA SER A 435 0.78 10.76 -22.47
C SER A 435 0.70 9.26 -22.25
N TRP A 436 0.43 8.84 -21.01
CA TRP A 436 0.09 7.48 -20.65
C TRP A 436 -1.36 7.44 -20.17
N LYS A 437 -2.25 6.70 -20.84
CA LYS A 437 -3.66 6.59 -20.47
C LYS A 437 -3.95 5.26 -19.78
N GLY A 438 -4.65 5.33 -18.64
CA GLY A 438 -5.08 4.15 -17.89
C GLY A 438 -4.15 3.81 -16.72
N GLU A 439 -4.12 2.54 -16.33
CA GLU A 439 -3.35 2.09 -15.18
C GLU A 439 -1.84 2.19 -15.41
N LEU A 440 -1.10 2.48 -14.34
CA LEU A 440 0.35 2.30 -14.31
C LEU A 440 0.62 0.95 -13.62
N TYR A 441 0.55 -0.11 -14.42
CA TYR A 441 0.69 -1.47 -13.93
C TYR A 441 2.14 -1.77 -13.52
N LEU A 442 2.35 -2.11 -12.25
CA LEU A 442 3.64 -2.58 -11.75
C LEU A 442 3.79 -4.05 -12.09
N GLU A 443 4.86 -4.37 -12.82
CA GLU A 443 5.12 -5.73 -13.28
C GLU A 443 5.86 -6.58 -12.23
N LEU A 444 5.64 -6.30 -10.96
CA LEU A 444 6.27 -6.90 -9.78
C LEU A 444 5.25 -6.90 -8.63
N HIS A 445 5.47 -7.71 -7.59
CA HIS A 445 4.67 -7.71 -6.35
C HIS A 445 3.19 -8.06 -6.54
N ARG A 446 2.86 -8.90 -7.54
CA ARG A 446 1.48 -9.33 -7.85
C ARG A 446 0.87 -10.24 -6.78
N GLY A 447 1.71 -10.85 -5.95
CA GLY A 447 1.28 -11.67 -4.83
C GLY A 447 0.52 -10.93 -3.74
N THR A 448 0.80 -9.63 -3.65
CA THR A 448 0.18 -8.73 -2.69
C THR A 448 -1.34 -8.57 -2.87
N TYR A 449 -1.91 -9.02 -3.99
CA TYR A 449 -3.36 -9.06 -4.17
C TYR A 449 -4.03 -10.19 -3.37
N THR A 450 -3.27 -11.18 -2.89
CA THR A 450 -3.81 -12.38 -2.22
C THR A 450 -3.30 -12.60 -0.80
N SER A 451 -2.01 -12.38 -0.53
CA SER A 451 -1.41 -12.56 0.81
C SER A 451 -2.16 -11.77 1.89
N GLN A 452 -2.30 -12.28 3.11
CA GLN A 452 -3.02 -11.61 4.22
C GLN A 452 -4.48 -11.32 3.86
N ALA A 453 -5.21 -12.40 3.55
CA ALA A 453 -6.58 -12.35 3.07
C ALA A 453 -7.56 -11.77 4.10
N ASN A 454 -7.31 -11.96 5.40
CA ASN A 454 -8.17 -11.43 6.46
C ASN A 454 -8.09 -9.91 6.56
N THR A 455 -6.89 -9.30 6.50
CA THR A 455 -6.72 -7.84 6.47
C THR A 455 -7.50 -7.22 5.30
N LYS A 456 -7.41 -7.82 4.11
CA LYS A 456 -8.14 -7.39 2.90
C LYS A 456 -9.66 -7.50 3.05
N LYS A 457 -10.14 -8.58 3.67
CA LYS A 457 -11.55 -8.80 4.00
C LYS A 457 -12.06 -7.75 4.97
N TYR A 458 -11.35 -7.54 6.08
CA TYR A 458 -11.73 -6.57 7.11
C TYR A 458 -11.70 -5.13 6.58
N ASN A 459 -10.73 -4.79 5.72
CA ASN A 459 -10.72 -3.51 5.03
C ASN A 459 -12.02 -3.30 4.24
N ARG A 460 -12.40 -4.25 3.37
CA ARG A 460 -13.60 -4.08 2.54
C ARG A 460 -14.87 -4.03 3.39
N GLN A 461 -14.95 -4.84 4.45
CA GLN A 461 -16.06 -4.80 5.40
C GLN A 461 -16.17 -3.43 6.08
N ALA A 462 -15.05 -2.88 6.56
CA ALA A 462 -15.01 -1.56 7.17
C ALA A 462 -15.42 -0.46 6.18
N GLU A 463 -14.94 -0.51 4.92
CA GLU A 463 -15.32 0.45 3.88
C GLU A 463 -16.83 0.47 3.61
N PHE A 464 -17.46 -0.72 3.49
CA PHE A 464 -18.91 -0.81 3.32
C PHE A 464 -19.68 -0.35 4.56
N LEU A 465 -19.25 -0.78 5.76
CA LEU A 465 -19.90 -0.38 7.00
C LEU A 465 -19.83 1.12 7.24
N LEU A 466 -18.67 1.76 7.02
CA LEU A 466 -18.52 3.21 7.20
C LEU A 466 -19.39 3.98 6.21
N ARG A 467 -19.45 3.54 4.93
CA ARG A 467 -20.37 4.12 3.95
C ARG A 467 -21.83 4.03 4.42
N ASP A 468 -22.25 2.86 4.90
CA ASP A 468 -23.62 2.64 5.35
C ASP A 468 -23.93 3.48 6.60
N VAL A 469 -23.01 3.57 7.58
CA VAL A 469 -23.15 4.41 8.78
C VAL A 469 -23.30 5.87 8.40
N GLU A 470 -22.46 6.39 7.51
CA GLU A 470 -22.51 7.78 7.08
C GLU A 470 -23.84 8.10 6.40
N LEU A 471 -24.25 7.27 5.44
CA LEU A 471 -25.51 7.41 4.74
C LEU A 471 -26.70 7.40 5.72
N LEU A 472 -26.79 6.36 6.54
CA LEU A 472 -27.91 6.18 7.47
C LEU A 472 -27.94 7.27 8.54
N SER A 473 -26.78 7.71 9.03
CA SER A 473 -26.69 8.79 10.01
C SER A 473 -27.13 10.13 9.45
N VAL A 474 -26.84 10.44 8.17
CA VAL A 474 -27.33 11.67 7.52
C VAL A 474 -28.84 11.62 7.34
N VAL A 475 -29.40 10.49 6.93
CA VAL A 475 -30.86 10.32 6.80
C VAL A 475 -31.52 10.42 8.18
N ALA A 476 -30.99 9.72 9.18
CA ALA A 476 -31.51 9.74 10.55
C ALA A 476 -31.46 11.16 11.14
N GLN A 477 -30.36 11.89 10.98
CA GLN A 477 -30.27 13.29 11.42
C GLN A 477 -31.32 14.19 10.75
N SER A 478 -31.70 13.89 9.50
CA SER A 478 -32.63 14.71 8.73
C SER A 478 -34.09 14.52 9.14
N ILE A 479 -34.47 13.34 9.65
CA ILE A 479 -35.88 13.00 9.91
C ILE A 479 -36.18 12.59 11.36
N ALA A 480 -35.21 12.02 12.08
CA ALA A 480 -35.37 11.59 13.47
C ALA A 480 -34.96 12.72 14.43
N ALA A 481 -35.95 13.32 15.10
CA ALA A 481 -35.73 14.41 16.04
C ALA A 481 -34.74 14.01 17.15
N GLY A 482 -33.66 14.78 17.31
CA GLY A 482 -32.65 14.56 18.35
C GLY A 482 -31.48 13.66 17.95
N PHE A 483 -31.47 13.08 16.74
CA PHE A 483 -30.33 12.30 16.25
C PHE A 483 -29.18 13.21 15.79
N ALA A 484 -27.96 12.95 16.28
CA ALA A 484 -26.76 13.71 15.94
C ALA A 484 -25.82 12.89 15.06
N TYR A 485 -25.31 13.48 13.98
CA TYR A 485 -24.33 12.83 13.11
C TYR A 485 -23.00 12.58 13.85
N PRO A 486 -22.49 11.34 13.92
CA PRO A 486 -21.31 10.97 14.73
C PRO A 486 -19.99 11.33 14.04
N ALA A 487 -19.78 12.63 13.77
CA ALA A 487 -18.67 13.14 12.96
C ALA A 487 -17.28 12.79 13.52
N THR A 488 -17.11 12.86 14.84
CA THR A 488 -15.82 12.63 15.51
C THR A 488 -15.43 11.16 15.42
N GLU A 489 -16.37 10.27 15.72
CA GLU A 489 -16.21 8.82 15.68
C GLU A 489 -15.92 8.36 14.25
N LEU A 490 -16.68 8.85 13.27
CA LEU A 490 -16.46 8.56 11.85
C LEU A 490 -15.08 9.03 11.37
N THR A 491 -14.67 10.23 11.78
CA THR A 491 -13.34 10.74 11.42
C THR A 491 -12.24 9.84 11.99
N GLN A 492 -12.36 9.40 13.24
CA GLN A 492 -11.37 8.51 13.84
C GLN A 492 -11.35 7.13 13.16
N MET A 493 -12.52 6.52 12.92
CA MET A 493 -12.58 5.22 12.24
C MET A 493 -12.03 5.30 10.82
N TRP A 494 -12.27 6.39 10.07
CA TRP A 494 -11.66 6.58 8.76
C TRP A 494 -10.14 6.74 8.81
N LYS A 495 -9.59 7.41 9.85
CA LYS A 495 -8.15 7.46 10.06
C LYS A 495 -7.57 6.07 10.33
N ASP A 496 -8.24 5.27 11.16
CA ASP A 496 -7.79 3.91 11.49
C ASP A 496 -7.86 2.97 10.27
N VAL A 497 -8.91 3.09 9.44
CA VAL A 497 -9.01 2.37 8.16
C VAL A 497 -7.92 2.84 7.19
N CYS A 498 -7.74 4.15 7.01
CA CYS A 498 -6.71 4.69 6.12
C CYS A 498 -5.29 4.36 6.58
N LEU A 499 -5.06 4.24 7.89
CA LEU A 499 -3.78 3.81 8.46
C LEU A 499 -3.42 2.39 8.01
N ASN A 500 -4.37 1.46 8.13
CA ASN A 500 -4.16 0.07 7.72
C ASN A 500 -4.10 -0.13 6.20
N GLN A 501 -4.37 0.93 5.41
CA GLN A 501 -4.22 0.94 3.95
C GLN A 501 -2.82 1.36 3.47
N PHE A 502 -1.86 1.51 4.39
CA PHE A 502 -0.46 1.72 4.05
C PHE A 502 0.05 0.64 3.07
N HIS A 503 0.96 1.03 2.15
CA HIS A 503 1.36 0.18 1.03
C HIS A 503 2.12 -1.10 1.39
N ASP A 504 2.59 -1.28 2.64
CA ASP A 504 3.05 -2.60 3.10
C ASP A 504 2.05 -3.38 3.95
N VAL A 505 1.09 -2.67 4.54
CA VAL A 505 0.12 -3.29 5.46
C VAL A 505 -0.97 -3.99 4.67
N ILE A 506 -1.82 -3.25 3.95
CA ILE A 506 -2.94 -3.83 3.22
C ILE A 506 -2.52 -4.81 2.11
N PRO A 507 -1.36 -4.65 1.45
CA PRO A 507 -0.95 -5.60 0.42
C PRO A 507 -0.40 -6.91 1.02
N GLY A 508 -0.15 -6.97 2.32
CA GLY A 508 0.19 -8.23 2.99
C GLY A 508 1.70 -8.52 3.06
N SER A 509 2.53 -7.48 3.19
CA SER A 509 3.98 -7.54 3.11
C SER A 509 4.74 -7.18 4.42
N SER A 510 4.07 -7.25 5.57
CA SER A 510 4.63 -6.92 6.89
C SER A 510 4.83 -8.15 7.79
N ILE A 511 5.55 -7.98 8.89
CA ILE A 511 5.75 -9.05 9.88
C ILE A 511 4.44 -9.37 10.63
N GLU A 512 4.35 -10.57 11.21
CA GLU A 512 3.17 -11.08 11.96
C GLU A 512 2.63 -10.07 12.99
N MET A 513 3.51 -9.41 13.76
CA MET A 513 3.15 -8.39 14.76
C MET A 513 2.31 -7.24 14.18
N VAL A 514 2.52 -6.87 12.91
CA VAL A 514 1.74 -5.83 12.25
C VAL A 514 0.31 -6.30 11.99
N TYR A 515 0.13 -7.56 11.59
CA TYR A 515 -1.20 -8.10 11.33
C TYR A 515 -2.00 -8.34 12.59
N GLU A 516 -1.36 -8.76 13.68
CA GLU A 516 -1.99 -8.79 15.00
C GLU A 516 -2.51 -7.40 15.42
N ASP A 517 -1.79 -6.33 15.10
CA ASP A 517 -2.25 -4.96 15.34
C ASP A 517 -3.41 -4.59 14.42
N THR A 518 -3.33 -4.93 13.13
CA THR A 518 -4.42 -4.64 12.17
C THR A 518 -5.72 -5.33 12.55
N ASP A 519 -5.67 -6.58 13.00
CA ASP A 519 -6.84 -7.36 13.41
C ASP A 519 -7.54 -6.68 14.60
N LYS A 520 -6.77 -6.22 15.60
CA LYS A 520 -7.29 -5.48 16.75
C LYS A 520 -7.90 -4.14 16.33
N MET A 521 -7.29 -3.43 15.38
CA MET A 521 -7.79 -2.14 14.89
C MET A 521 -9.09 -2.32 14.10
N TYR A 522 -9.13 -3.25 13.16
CA TYR A 522 -10.33 -3.52 12.36
C TYR A 522 -11.48 -4.03 13.23
N ALA A 523 -11.22 -4.91 14.19
CA ALA A 523 -12.25 -5.37 15.13
C ALA A 523 -12.94 -4.19 15.85
N LYS A 524 -12.15 -3.23 16.37
CA LYS A 524 -12.68 -2.02 17.01
C LYS A 524 -13.50 -1.15 16.06
N VAL A 525 -13.01 -0.94 14.83
CA VAL A 525 -13.73 -0.16 13.81
C VAL A 525 -15.05 -0.84 13.46
N ILE A 526 -15.05 -2.14 13.21
CA ILE A 526 -16.24 -2.92 12.83
C ILE A 526 -17.27 -2.94 13.97
N GLU A 527 -16.84 -3.17 15.21
CA GLU A 527 -17.70 -3.13 16.39
C GLU A 527 -18.37 -1.76 16.53
N LYS A 528 -17.57 -0.68 16.52
CA LYS A 528 -18.09 0.67 16.69
C LYS A 528 -18.98 1.10 15.53
N ALA A 529 -18.60 0.83 14.29
CA ALA A 529 -19.41 1.13 13.11
C ALA A 529 -20.73 0.35 13.13
N THR A 530 -20.73 -0.91 13.57
CA THR A 530 -21.96 -1.71 13.68
C THR A 530 -22.92 -1.10 14.70
N SER A 531 -22.42 -0.72 15.88
CA SER A 531 -23.23 -0.02 16.89
C SER A 531 -23.80 1.31 16.36
N LEU A 532 -23.01 2.14 15.69
CA LEU A 532 -23.51 3.40 15.12
C LEU A 532 -24.53 3.18 13.99
N LYS A 533 -24.37 2.11 13.20
CA LYS A 533 -25.33 1.71 12.18
C LYS A 533 -26.66 1.32 12.82
N GLU A 534 -26.61 0.52 13.87
CA GLU A 534 -27.80 0.10 14.63
C GLU A 534 -28.50 1.30 15.26
N ASP A 535 -27.77 2.23 15.88
CA ASP A 535 -28.34 3.47 16.43
C ASP A 535 -29.08 4.27 15.35
N ALA A 536 -28.48 4.43 14.17
CA ALA A 536 -29.09 5.14 13.04
C ALA A 536 -30.34 4.41 12.52
N VAL A 537 -30.27 3.09 12.34
CA VAL A 537 -31.42 2.27 11.90
C VAL A 537 -32.55 2.31 12.92
N MET A 538 -32.25 2.25 14.21
CA MET A 538 -33.26 2.33 15.28
C MET A 538 -33.93 3.70 15.36
N ALA A 539 -33.18 4.78 15.10
CA ALA A 539 -33.75 6.12 15.00
C ALA A 539 -34.72 6.23 13.81
N LEU A 540 -34.35 5.66 12.65
CA LEU A 540 -35.21 5.60 11.47
C LEU A 540 -36.46 4.76 11.73
N TYR A 541 -36.29 3.57 12.32
CA TYR A 541 -37.40 2.68 12.68
C TYR A 541 -38.37 3.36 13.64
N SER A 542 -37.88 4.01 14.70
CA SER A 542 -38.72 4.70 15.69
C SER A 542 -39.51 5.85 15.05
N HIS A 543 -38.92 6.57 14.11
CA HIS A 543 -39.60 7.62 13.37
C HIS A 543 -40.73 7.05 12.49
N ILE A 544 -40.45 6.01 11.71
CA ILE A 544 -41.45 5.34 10.85
C ILE A 544 -42.60 4.76 11.70
N ALA A 545 -42.27 4.10 12.81
CA ALA A 545 -43.25 3.52 13.72
C ALA A 545 -44.16 4.58 14.38
N ALA A 546 -43.64 5.79 14.64
CA ALA A 546 -44.43 6.89 15.17
C ALA A 546 -45.40 7.50 14.14
N GLU A 547 -45.12 7.37 12.84
CA GLU A 547 -46.00 7.81 11.76
C GLU A 547 -47.07 6.77 11.38
N SER A 548 -46.86 5.49 11.72
CA SER A 548 -47.86 4.43 11.49
C SER A 548 -48.93 4.39 12.58
N ALA A 549 -50.21 4.38 12.20
CA ALA A 549 -51.35 4.33 13.11
C ALA A 549 -51.63 2.92 13.71
N GLU A 550 -50.91 1.89 13.28
CA GLU A 550 -51.04 0.50 13.75
C GLU A 550 -49.78 0.08 14.52
N GLU A 551 -49.92 -0.82 15.51
CA GLU A 551 -48.78 -1.47 16.18
C GLU A 551 -47.96 -2.26 15.15
N ALA A 552 -46.86 -1.68 14.67
CA ALA A 552 -46.01 -2.29 13.66
C ALA A 552 -45.35 -3.58 14.20
N THR A 553 -45.89 -4.73 13.81
CA THR A 553 -45.36 -6.08 14.11
C THR A 553 -44.53 -6.67 12.96
N GLY A 554 -43.96 -5.79 12.11
CA GLY A 554 -43.27 -6.17 10.87
C GLY A 554 -41.73 -6.08 10.92
N VAL A 555 -41.09 -6.58 9.87
CA VAL A 555 -39.65 -6.46 9.61
C VAL A 555 -39.40 -5.28 8.68
N LEU A 556 -38.49 -4.37 9.06
CA LEU A 556 -38.04 -3.25 8.22
C LEU A 556 -36.83 -3.68 7.39
N PHE A 557 -36.99 -3.68 6.06
CA PHE A 557 -35.86 -3.81 5.13
C PHE A 557 -35.37 -2.44 4.72
N VAL A 558 -34.07 -2.18 4.89
CA VAL A 558 -33.42 -0.93 4.49
C VAL A 558 -32.44 -1.21 3.36
N ASN A 559 -32.55 -0.47 2.26
CA ASN A 559 -31.71 -0.60 1.10
C ASN A 559 -30.76 0.60 0.98
N THR A 560 -29.48 0.40 1.29
CA THR A 560 -28.44 1.43 1.19
C THR A 560 -27.81 1.54 -0.21
N THR A 561 -28.35 0.82 -1.20
CA THR A 561 -27.92 0.93 -2.61
C THR A 561 -28.78 1.95 -3.37
N GLY A 562 -28.26 2.48 -4.47
CA GLY A 562 -28.94 3.56 -5.22
C GLY A 562 -30.04 3.10 -6.17
N TRP A 563 -30.40 1.82 -6.17
CA TRP A 563 -31.38 1.23 -7.07
C TRP A 563 -32.36 0.33 -6.31
N GLN A 564 -33.54 0.12 -6.90
CA GLN A 564 -34.51 -0.81 -6.37
C GLN A 564 -33.94 -2.24 -6.40
N ARG A 565 -34.11 -2.99 -5.31
CA ARG A 565 -33.60 -4.35 -5.19
C ARG A 565 -34.67 -5.29 -4.64
N THR A 566 -34.72 -6.49 -5.22
CA THR A 566 -35.43 -7.63 -4.65
C THR A 566 -34.38 -8.65 -4.21
N ASP A 567 -34.41 -9.08 -2.95
CA ASP A 567 -33.46 -10.08 -2.46
C ASP A 567 -34.06 -10.98 -1.38
N ILE A 568 -33.37 -12.08 -1.10
CA ILE A 568 -33.70 -12.98 0.00
C ILE A 568 -32.73 -12.69 1.15
N VAL A 569 -33.28 -12.36 2.31
CA VAL A 569 -32.52 -11.94 3.49
C VAL A 569 -32.82 -12.85 4.68
N ALA A 570 -31.79 -13.14 5.45
CA ALA A 570 -31.92 -13.85 6.72
C ALA A 570 -32.41 -12.88 7.80
N VAL A 571 -33.50 -13.23 8.49
CA VAL A 571 -34.07 -12.45 9.59
C VAL A 571 -34.04 -13.29 10.87
N ASN A 572 -33.31 -12.81 11.88
CA ASN A 572 -33.16 -13.49 13.17
C ASN A 572 -34.32 -13.17 14.12
N GLY A 573 -34.54 -14.01 15.12
CA GLY A 573 -35.52 -13.80 16.19
C GLY A 573 -36.97 -14.09 15.78
N ILE A 574 -37.18 -14.66 14.58
CA ILE A 574 -38.50 -15.00 14.05
C ILE A 574 -38.59 -16.51 13.87
N ARG A 575 -39.58 -17.15 14.50
CA ARG A 575 -39.95 -18.54 14.26
C ARG A 575 -41.28 -18.58 13.53
N SER A 576 -41.28 -19.04 12.29
CA SER A 576 -42.49 -19.17 11.45
C SER A 576 -42.62 -20.60 10.93
N THR A 577 -43.83 -21.16 11.02
CA THR A 577 -44.17 -22.47 10.46
C THR A 577 -44.46 -22.33 8.98
N GLY A 578 -43.58 -22.83 8.11
CA GLY A 578 -43.72 -22.79 6.65
C GLY A 578 -42.74 -21.86 5.93
N ALA A 579 -42.02 -21.01 6.66
CA ALA A 579 -40.89 -20.25 6.11
C ALA A 579 -39.64 -21.14 6.01
N GLN A 580 -38.85 -20.94 4.96
CA GLN A 580 -37.56 -21.61 4.82
C GLN A 580 -36.60 -21.12 5.91
N GLN A 581 -36.02 -22.05 6.67
CA GLN A 581 -35.08 -21.74 7.74
C GLN A 581 -33.70 -21.40 7.19
N VAL A 582 -32.96 -20.56 7.89
CA VAL A 582 -31.54 -20.33 7.59
C VAL A 582 -30.75 -21.57 8.04
N ARG A 583 -29.84 -22.03 7.19
CA ARG A 583 -28.98 -23.18 7.47
C ARG A 583 -28.28 -23.03 8.83
N GLN A 584 -28.37 -24.06 9.68
CA GLN A 584 -27.71 -24.14 10.99
C GLN A 584 -28.10 -23.03 12.00
N ARG A 585 -29.20 -22.30 11.76
CA ARG A 585 -29.74 -21.30 12.69
C ARG A 585 -31.24 -21.49 12.87
N ASP A 586 -31.62 -22.16 13.97
CA ASP A 586 -33.02 -22.47 14.30
C ASP A 586 -33.85 -21.23 14.69
N ASP A 587 -33.20 -20.07 14.85
CA ASP A 587 -33.80 -18.80 15.22
C ASP A 587 -33.85 -17.80 14.06
N ALA A 588 -33.55 -18.23 12.82
CA ALA A 588 -33.54 -17.35 11.66
C ALA A 588 -34.29 -17.94 10.46
N VAL A 589 -35.11 -17.12 9.81
CA VAL A 589 -35.86 -17.47 8.60
C VAL A 589 -35.40 -16.64 7.40
N LEU A 590 -35.50 -17.22 6.22
CA LEU A 590 -35.32 -16.48 4.97
C LEU A 590 -36.62 -15.76 4.62
N MET A 591 -36.51 -14.46 4.32
CA MET A 591 -37.64 -13.63 3.88
C MET A 591 -37.31 -12.94 2.56
N LEU A 592 -38.35 -12.76 1.73
CA LEU A 592 -38.26 -11.99 0.50
C LEU A 592 -38.40 -10.49 0.80
N ALA A 593 -37.30 -9.75 0.65
CA ALA A 593 -37.32 -8.30 0.61
C ALA A 593 -37.64 -7.85 -0.82
N ALA A 594 -38.93 -7.74 -1.15
CA ALA A 594 -39.41 -7.46 -2.50
C ALA A 594 -39.40 -5.95 -2.82
N ALA A 595 -38.80 -5.60 -3.97
CA ALA A 595 -38.86 -4.28 -4.58
C ALA A 595 -38.53 -3.12 -3.61
N VAL A 596 -37.54 -3.30 -2.74
CA VAL A 596 -37.12 -2.28 -1.77
C VAL A 596 -36.52 -1.09 -2.54
N PRO A 597 -37.07 0.14 -2.42
CA PRO A 597 -36.58 1.30 -3.15
C PRO A 597 -35.10 1.60 -2.86
N GLY A 598 -34.38 2.16 -3.84
CA GLY A 598 -33.00 2.61 -3.65
C GLY A 598 -32.92 3.73 -2.61
N PHE A 599 -31.94 3.65 -1.71
CA PHE A 599 -31.80 4.54 -0.55
C PHE A 599 -33.08 4.66 0.30
N GLY A 600 -33.91 3.62 0.28
CA GLY A 600 -35.23 3.61 0.91
C GLY A 600 -35.42 2.39 1.82
N ALA A 601 -36.64 2.24 2.30
CA ALA A 601 -37.03 1.13 3.15
C ALA A 601 -38.42 0.60 2.80
N SER A 602 -38.69 -0.64 3.19
CA SER A 602 -40.00 -1.28 3.06
C SER A 602 -40.29 -2.13 4.29
N VAL A 603 -41.54 -2.17 4.74
CA VAL A 603 -41.97 -3.01 5.86
C VAL A 603 -42.67 -4.26 5.32
N ALA A 604 -42.32 -5.43 5.85
CA ALA A 604 -43.00 -6.69 5.59
C ALA A 604 -43.60 -7.26 6.88
N ASP A 605 -44.86 -7.71 6.83
CA ASP A 605 -45.53 -8.30 7.99
C ASP A 605 -45.03 -9.73 8.24
N ILE A 606 -44.66 -10.06 9.48
CA ILE A 606 -44.20 -11.38 9.89
C ILE A 606 -45.31 -12.43 9.69
N SER A 607 -46.58 -12.06 9.83
CA SER A 607 -47.73 -12.98 9.65
C SER A 607 -47.93 -13.41 8.19
N SER A 608 -47.41 -12.63 7.23
CA SER A 608 -47.46 -12.92 5.80
C SER A 608 -46.42 -13.94 5.31
N THR A 609 -45.53 -14.42 6.19
CA THR A 609 -44.46 -15.39 5.90
C THR A 609 -44.93 -16.80 5.49
N THR A 610 -46.24 -17.04 5.44
CA THR A 610 -46.84 -18.30 4.98
C THR A 610 -47.08 -18.39 3.48
N GLN A 611 -46.79 -17.35 2.68
CA GLN A 611 -47.07 -17.38 1.25
C GLN A 611 -45.94 -17.97 0.41
N GLY A 612 -45.84 -19.31 0.43
CA GLY A 612 -45.41 -20.05 -0.76
C GLY A 612 -46.33 -19.79 -1.97
N ASP A 613 -47.54 -19.26 -1.75
CA ASP A 613 -48.58 -19.01 -2.76
C ASP A 613 -48.47 -17.66 -3.50
N SER A 614 -47.63 -16.69 -3.07
CA SER A 614 -47.46 -15.39 -3.77
C SER A 614 -46.15 -15.24 -4.53
N MET A 615 -45.30 -16.28 -4.52
CA MET A 615 -44.09 -16.28 -5.32
C MET A 615 -44.35 -16.75 -6.74
N ALA A 616 -43.93 -15.92 -7.71
CA ALA A 616 -44.15 -16.21 -9.13
C ALA A 616 -43.44 -17.48 -9.60
N VAL A 617 -42.24 -17.83 -9.08
CA VAL A 617 -41.55 -19.12 -9.34
C VAL A 617 -40.51 -19.47 -8.25
N PRO A 618 -40.55 -20.68 -7.64
CA PRO A 618 -39.57 -21.15 -6.65
C PRO A 618 -38.23 -21.60 -7.28
N VAL A 619 -37.16 -21.69 -6.47
CA VAL A 619 -35.94 -22.45 -6.85
C VAL A 619 -36.14 -23.93 -6.49
N SER A 620 -35.62 -24.83 -7.32
CA SER A 620 -35.64 -26.27 -7.06
C SER A 620 -34.23 -26.87 -7.16
N VAL A 621 -34.04 -28.02 -6.51
CA VAL A 621 -32.83 -28.81 -6.61
C VAL A 621 -33.14 -30.30 -6.61
N PHE A 622 -32.46 -31.05 -7.47
CA PHE A 622 -32.63 -32.50 -7.58
C PHE A 622 -31.37 -33.15 -8.17
N THR A 623 -31.24 -34.48 -8.02
CA THR A 623 -30.17 -35.24 -8.70
C THR A 623 -30.68 -35.80 -10.01
N ASP A 624 -29.99 -35.56 -11.11
CA ASP A 624 -30.35 -36.08 -12.43
C ASP A 624 -29.81 -37.50 -12.69
N GLY A 625 -30.28 -38.12 -13.77
CA GLY A 625 -29.85 -39.47 -14.17
C GLY A 625 -28.39 -39.56 -14.67
N ARG A 626 -27.66 -38.44 -14.74
CA ARG A 626 -26.26 -38.37 -15.18
C ARG A 626 -25.30 -38.22 -14.00
N GLY A 627 -25.81 -38.27 -12.76
CA GLY A 627 -24.99 -38.11 -11.56
C GLY A 627 -24.57 -36.67 -11.31
N CYS A 628 -25.43 -35.71 -11.67
CA CYS A 628 -25.27 -34.30 -11.32
C CYS A 628 -26.40 -33.85 -10.39
N ILE A 629 -26.08 -32.97 -9.44
CA ILE A 629 -27.09 -32.20 -8.71
C ILE A 629 -27.39 -30.94 -9.53
N VAL A 630 -28.65 -30.74 -9.87
CA VAL A 630 -29.15 -29.65 -10.69
C VAL A 630 -29.88 -28.66 -9.79
N LEU A 631 -29.42 -27.40 -9.78
CA LEU A 631 -30.16 -26.28 -9.18
C LEU A 631 -30.80 -25.48 -10.32
N GLU A 632 -32.09 -25.15 -10.22
CA GLU A 632 -32.75 -24.35 -11.24
C GLU A 632 -33.74 -23.34 -10.68
N ASN A 633 -33.80 -22.18 -11.33
CA ASN A 633 -34.86 -21.18 -11.17
C ASN A 633 -35.34 -20.74 -12.56
N ILE A 634 -36.06 -19.62 -12.65
CA ILE A 634 -36.52 -19.08 -13.94
C ILE A 634 -35.41 -18.55 -14.85
N TYR A 635 -34.26 -18.22 -14.27
CA TYR A 635 -33.19 -17.55 -14.98
C TYR A 635 -32.15 -18.54 -15.47
N ILE A 636 -31.72 -19.47 -14.61
CA ILE A 636 -30.62 -20.38 -14.91
C ILE A 636 -30.90 -21.80 -14.43
N THR A 637 -30.19 -22.75 -15.04
CA THR A 637 -30.05 -24.14 -14.58
C THR A 637 -28.55 -24.45 -14.43
N ALA A 638 -28.10 -24.72 -13.21
CA ALA A 638 -26.72 -25.05 -12.88
C ALA A 638 -26.59 -26.53 -12.53
N SER A 639 -25.66 -27.24 -13.17
CA SER A 639 -25.41 -28.67 -12.91
C SER A 639 -24.05 -28.88 -12.24
N ILE A 640 -24.05 -29.44 -11.03
CA ILE A 640 -22.87 -29.76 -10.23
C ILE A 640 -22.62 -31.27 -10.28
N SER A 641 -21.44 -31.69 -10.72
CA SER A 641 -21.07 -33.11 -10.80
C SER A 641 -20.93 -33.72 -9.40
N CYS A 642 -21.67 -34.80 -9.09
CA CYS A 642 -21.54 -35.48 -7.79
C CYS A 642 -20.15 -36.11 -7.58
N ALA A 643 -19.47 -36.47 -8.68
CA ALA A 643 -18.15 -37.12 -8.63
C ALA A 643 -16.99 -36.15 -8.39
N SER A 644 -17.12 -34.89 -8.83
CA SER A 644 -16.02 -33.92 -8.79
C SER A 644 -16.34 -32.64 -7.98
N GLY A 645 -17.61 -32.34 -7.73
CA GLY A 645 -18.07 -31.07 -7.14
C GLY A 645 -18.01 -29.87 -8.09
N ARG A 646 -17.67 -30.09 -9.37
CA ARG A 646 -17.46 -29.02 -10.37
C ARG A 646 -18.77 -28.61 -11.03
N LEU A 647 -18.83 -27.34 -11.46
CA LEU A 647 -19.90 -26.83 -12.31
C LEU A 647 -19.67 -27.30 -13.75
N VAL A 648 -20.48 -28.23 -14.24
CA VAL A 648 -20.31 -28.85 -15.57
C VAL A 648 -21.27 -28.31 -16.64
N SER A 649 -22.30 -27.58 -16.22
CA SER A 649 -23.22 -26.87 -17.11
C SER A 649 -23.82 -25.69 -16.35
N LEU A 650 -23.92 -24.56 -17.04
CA LEU A 650 -24.62 -23.36 -16.57
C LEU A 650 -25.45 -22.82 -17.74
N TRP A 651 -26.71 -23.22 -17.77
CA TRP A 651 -27.64 -22.87 -18.83
C TRP A 651 -28.43 -21.63 -18.46
N ASP A 652 -28.34 -20.55 -19.25
CA ASP A 652 -29.20 -19.39 -19.12
C ASP A 652 -30.52 -19.60 -19.87
N ARG A 653 -31.60 -19.75 -19.10
CA ARG A 653 -32.95 -20.03 -19.60
C ARG A 653 -33.59 -18.82 -20.29
N ARG A 654 -33.10 -17.61 -20.03
CA ARG A 654 -33.64 -16.38 -20.64
C ARG A 654 -33.27 -16.26 -22.11
N VAL A 655 -32.09 -16.76 -22.47
CA VAL A 655 -31.53 -16.70 -23.83
C VAL A 655 -31.32 -18.08 -24.46
N GLU A 656 -31.60 -19.15 -23.71
CA GLU A 656 -31.40 -20.53 -24.13
C GLU A 656 -29.95 -20.80 -24.57
N ARG A 657 -28.98 -20.44 -23.69
CA ARG A 657 -27.54 -20.54 -23.97
C ARG A 657 -26.81 -21.33 -22.89
N GLU A 658 -25.97 -22.27 -23.32
CA GLU A 658 -24.99 -22.96 -22.45
C GLU A 658 -23.74 -22.09 -22.29
N LEU A 659 -23.22 -21.98 -21.07
CA LEU A 659 -22.06 -21.14 -20.75
C LEU A 659 -20.81 -21.95 -20.44
N ILE A 660 -20.93 -23.25 -20.19
CA ILE A 660 -19.77 -24.13 -20.00
C ILE A 660 -19.54 -24.93 -21.30
N PRO A 661 -18.41 -24.77 -21.99
CA PRO A 661 -18.11 -25.55 -23.19
C PRO A 661 -18.10 -27.05 -22.92
N GLN A 662 -18.46 -27.85 -23.92
CA GLN A 662 -18.49 -29.31 -23.79
C GLN A 662 -17.14 -29.87 -23.31
N GLY A 663 -17.17 -30.68 -22.25
CA GLY A 663 -15.96 -31.28 -21.66
C GLY A 663 -15.10 -30.33 -20.83
N LYS A 664 -15.55 -29.08 -20.63
CA LYS A 664 -14.97 -28.13 -19.68
C LYS A 664 -15.83 -28.06 -18.41
N ALA A 665 -15.34 -27.32 -17.43
CA ALA A 665 -16.04 -27.09 -16.18
C ALA A 665 -15.65 -25.73 -15.60
N GLY A 666 -16.44 -25.25 -14.66
CA GLY A 666 -16.07 -24.18 -13.75
C GLY A 666 -16.04 -24.63 -12.30
N ASN A 667 -15.68 -23.69 -11.42
CA ASN A 667 -15.42 -23.94 -10.01
C ASN A 667 -14.37 -25.05 -9.80
N ILE A 668 -13.29 -25.00 -10.59
CA ILE A 668 -12.17 -25.94 -10.48
C ILE A 668 -11.17 -25.36 -9.48
N PHE A 669 -11.03 -25.99 -8.32
CA PHE A 669 -9.99 -25.63 -7.36
C PHE A 669 -8.62 -26.14 -7.81
N CYS A 670 -7.65 -25.24 -7.93
CA CYS A 670 -6.28 -25.54 -8.30
C CYS A 670 -5.33 -25.14 -7.17
N LEU A 671 -4.49 -26.09 -6.73
CA LEU A 671 -3.44 -25.83 -5.75
C LEU A 671 -2.10 -25.72 -6.48
N HIS A 672 -1.58 -24.49 -6.56
CA HIS A 672 -0.34 -24.15 -7.25
C HIS A 672 0.85 -24.15 -6.29
N ASP A 673 2.03 -24.51 -6.80
CA ASP A 673 3.30 -24.30 -6.09
C ASP A 673 3.69 -22.81 -6.15
N ASP A 674 3.90 -22.21 -4.99
CA ASP A 674 4.12 -20.77 -4.83
C ASP A 674 5.44 -20.50 -4.10
N ALA A 675 6.52 -20.51 -4.87
CA ALA A 675 7.88 -20.20 -4.42
C ALA A 675 8.47 -19.16 -5.37
N PRO A 676 8.27 -17.85 -5.10
CA PRO A 676 8.81 -16.77 -5.92
C PRO A 676 10.33 -16.62 -5.77
N LEU A 677 10.95 -15.79 -6.62
CA LEU A 677 12.41 -15.70 -6.73
C LEU A 677 13.07 -14.99 -5.54
N PHE A 678 12.50 -13.88 -5.07
CA PHE A 678 13.15 -12.99 -4.10
C PHE A 678 12.24 -12.62 -2.92
N TRP A 679 11.02 -12.13 -3.20
CA TRP A 679 10.13 -11.59 -2.17
C TRP A 679 8.90 -12.47 -1.99
N ASP A 680 8.90 -13.31 -0.95
CA ASP A 680 7.93 -14.39 -0.73
C ASP A 680 6.47 -13.91 -0.68
N ALA A 681 6.10 -13.07 0.29
CA ALA A 681 4.72 -12.55 0.39
C ALA A 681 4.33 -11.56 -0.72
N TRP A 682 5.31 -10.92 -1.36
CA TRP A 682 5.03 -9.90 -2.37
C TRP A 682 4.78 -10.50 -3.74
N ASP A 683 5.59 -11.44 -4.18
CA ASP A 683 5.62 -11.87 -5.58
C ASP A 683 4.84 -13.16 -5.79
N ILE A 684 4.17 -13.23 -6.93
CA ILE A 684 3.81 -14.48 -7.60
C ILE A 684 4.46 -14.43 -8.97
N GLU A 685 5.09 -15.51 -9.38
CA GLU A 685 5.84 -15.57 -10.64
C GLU A 685 5.03 -16.26 -11.73
N ILE A 686 5.32 -15.95 -13.00
CA ILE A 686 4.53 -16.49 -14.12
C ILE A 686 4.55 -18.02 -14.19
N TYR A 687 5.66 -18.65 -13.76
CA TYR A 687 5.81 -20.11 -13.73
C TYR A 687 4.93 -20.79 -12.66
N ASN A 688 4.35 -20.04 -11.71
CA ASN A 688 3.35 -20.57 -10.77
C ASN A 688 2.16 -21.23 -11.51
N LEU A 689 1.89 -20.79 -12.74
CA LEU A 689 0.82 -21.33 -13.58
C LEU A 689 1.14 -22.71 -14.18
N GLU A 690 2.40 -23.15 -14.15
CA GLU A 690 2.84 -24.38 -14.82
C GLU A 690 2.71 -25.62 -13.94
N LYS A 691 2.79 -25.46 -12.61
CA LYS A 691 2.77 -26.56 -11.64
C LYS A 691 1.62 -26.40 -10.65
N PHE A 692 0.55 -27.15 -10.88
CA PHE A 692 -0.60 -27.22 -10.00
C PHE A 692 -1.24 -28.61 -10.02
N VAL A 693 -2.06 -28.88 -9.00
CA VAL A 693 -2.96 -30.03 -8.95
C VAL A 693 -4.39 -29.54 -8.91
N GLU A 694 -5.27 -30.16 -9.68
CA GLU A 694 -6.71 -29.92 -9.58
C GLU A 694 -7.29 -30.77 -8.45
N LEU A 695 -7.99 -30.12 -7.52
CA LEU A 695 -8.64 -30.80 -6.40
C LEU A 695 -9.98 -31.41 -6.86
N GLN A 696 -10.42 -32.44 -6.15
CA GLN A 696 -11.70 -33.12 -6.36
C GLN A 696 -12.51 -33.08 -5.07
N ALA A 697 -13.84 -33.04 -5.19
CA ALA A 697 -14.71 -33.20 -4.04
C ALA A 697 -14.58 -34.59 -3.41
N SER A 698 -14.53 -34.63 -2.08
CA SER A 698 -14.70 -35.86 -1.30
C SER A 698 -16.16 -36.18 -1.03
N ASN A 699 -17.03 -35.17 -1.01
CA ASN A 699 -18.47 -35.32 -0.80
C ASN A 699 -19.23 -34.17 -1.47
N VAL A 700 -20.39 -34.49 -2.04
CA VAL A 700 -21.31 -33.53 -2.68
C VAL A 700 -22.72 -33.90 -2.26
N ALA A 701 -23.44 -32.98 -1.59
CA ALA A 701 -24.75 -33.26 -1.03
C ALA A 701 -25.68 -32.04 -1.12
N ILE A 702 -26.97 -32.28 -1.34
CA ILE A 702 -28.01 -31.26 -1.17
C ILE A 702 -28.15 -30.97 0.32
N VAL A 703 -28.13 -29.70 0.71
CA VAL A 703 -28.29 -29.27 2.11
C VAL A 703 -29.43 -28.29 2.32
N ASP A 704 -29.96 -27.71 1.24
CA ASP A 704 -31.18 -26.91 1.27
C ASP A 704 -31.95 -27.09 -0.04
N GLU A 705 -33.23 -27.40 0.06
CA GLU A 705 -34.09 -27.76 -1.07
C GLU A 705 -34.93 -26.59 -1.61
N GLY A 706 -34.98 -25.44 -0.92
CA GLY A 706 -35.81 -24.29 -1.28
C GLY A 706 -37.02 -24.09 -0.36
N PRO A 707 -38.03 -23.28 -0.75
CA PRO A 707 -38.28 -22.74 -2.10
C PRO A 707 -37.63 -21.39 -2.43
N LEU A 708 -37.00 -20.70 -1.47
CA LEU A 708 -36.33 -19.41 -1.68
C LEU A 708 -34.88 -19.57 -2.10
N VAL A 709 -34.15 -20.49 -1.46
CA VAL A 709 -32.73 -20.76 -1.76
C VAL A 709 -32.49 -22.26 -1.84
N ALA A 710 -31.89 -22.74 -2.91
CA ALA A 710 -31.41 -24.12 -2.99
C ALA A 710 -29.89 -24.13 -2.80
N THR A 711 -29.37 -25.10 -2.05
CA THR A 711 -27.94 -25.15 -1.72
C THR A 711 -27.37 -26.55 -1.82
N VAL A 712 -26.21 -26.65 -2.48
CA VAL A 712 -25.37 -27.85 -2.53
C VAL A 712 -24.10 -27.62 -1.70
N CYS A 713 -23.77 -28.56 -0.83
CA CYS A 713 -22.51 -28.58 -0.09
C CYS A 713 -21.49 -29.46 -0.80
N VAL A 714 -20.27 -28.94 -0.94
CA VAL A 714 -19.12 -29.62 -1.51
C VAL A 714 -18.01 -29.63 -0.47
N ASP A 715 -17.57 -30.81 -0.04
CA ASP A 715 -16.38 -30.97 0.79
C ASP A 715 -15.19 -31.33 -0.10
N VAL A 716 -14.05 -30.68 0.11
CA VAL A 716 -12.79 -30.89 -0.61
C VAL A 716 -11.67 -31.09 0.40
N VAL A 717 -10.91 -32.17 0.24
CA VAL A 717 -9.65 -32.37 0.97
C VAL A 717 -8.54 -31.72 0.15
N ILE A 718 -7.91 -30.66 0.69
CA ILE A 718 -6.79 -29.98 0.02
C ILE A 718 -5.51 -30.78 0.23
N SER A 719 -5.29 -31.21 1.48
CA SER A 719 -4.13 -32.00 1.92
C SER A 719 -4.47 -32.73 3.24
N GLU A 720 -3.50 -33.39 3.86
CA GLU A 720 -3.67 -33.99 5.20
C GLU A 720 -3.93 -32.96 6.32
N GLN A 721 -3.57 -31.70 6.09
CA GLN A 721 -3.63 -30.60 7.08
C GLN A 721 -4.62 -29.50 6.68
N SER A 722 -5.22 -29.55 5.48
CA SER A 722 -6.10 -28.50 4.99
C SER A 722 -7.34 -29.05 4.31
N LYS A 723 -8.47 -28.42 4.59
CA LYS A 723 -9.80 -28.80 4.10
C LYS A 723 -10.59 -27.57 3.69
N LEU A 724 -11.43 -27.75 2.70
CA LEU A 724 -12.34 -26.73 2.19
C LEU A 724 -13.75 -27.30 2.20
N ARG A 725 -14.69 -26.51 2.71
CA ARG A 725 -16.13 -26.74 2.54
C ARG A 725 -16.70 -25.57 1.77
N GLN A 726 -17.46 -25.86 0.73
CA GLN A 726 -18.12 -24.86 -0.08
C GLN A 726 -19.61 -25.11 -0.14
N TRP A 727 -20.40 -24.03 -0.13
CA TRP A 727 -21.82 -24.06 -0.38
C TRP A 727 -22.13 -23.29 -1.66
N ILE A 728 -22.68 -24.01 -2.63
CA ILE A 728 -23.10 -23.49 -3.92
C ILE A 728 -24.60 -23.24 -3.83
N SER A 729 -25.00 -21.97 -3.88
CA SER A 729 -26.38 -21.54 -3.61
C SER A 729 -27.00 -20.82 -4.79
N LEU A 730 -28.24 -21.16 -5.12
CA LEU A 730 -29.06 -20.45 -6.10
C LEU A 730 -30.31 -19.90 -5.40
N SER A 731 -30.55 -18.60 -5.55
CA SER A 731 -31.75 -17.96 -5.03
C SER A 731 -32.87 -17.97 -6.07
N ALA A 732 -34.13 -17.92 -5.64
CA ALA A 732 -35.27 -17.84 -6.53
C ALA A 732 -35.38 -16.49 -7.28
N THR A 733 -34.64 -15.47 -6.83
CA THR A 733 -34.78 -14.08 -7.29
C THR A 733 -33.67 -13.60 -8.23
N SER A 734 -32.64 -14.41 -8.48
CA SER A 734 -31.43 -13.96 -9.18
C SER A 734 -30.84 -15.03 -10.11
N PRO A 735 -30.26 -14.67 -11.27
CA PRO A 735 -29.40 -15.58 -12.06
C PRO A 735 -28.02 -15.78 -11.43
N ARG A 736 -27.73 -15.14 -10.28
CA ARG A 736 -26.44 -15.25 -9.60
C ARG A 736 -26.32 -16.60 -8.89
N LEU A 737 -25.24 -17.32 -9.16
CA LEU A 737 -24.87 -18.54 -8.43
C LEU A 737 -23.75 -18.18 -7.43
N ASP A 738 -24.04 -18.33 -6.14
CA ASP A 738 -23.14 -17.95 -5.04
C ASP A 738 -22.31 -19.15 -4.55
N PHE A 739 -21.05 -18.90 -4.21
CA PHE A 739 -20.09 -19.89 -3.70
C PHE A 739 -19.51 -19.40 -2.36
N ASP A 740 -20.11 -19.83 -1.26
CA ASP A 740 -19.61 -19.57 0.09
C ASP A 740 -18.53 -20.59 0.46
N CYS A 741 -17.34 -20.14 0.84
CA CYS A 741 -16.23 -21.01 1.20
C CYS A 741 -15.87 -20.86 2.68
N ASP A 742 -15.61 -22.00 3.32
CA ASP A 742 -15.07 -22.17 4.67
C ASP A 742 -13.84 -23.07 4.54
N ILE A 743 -12.68 -22.54 4.91
CA ILE A 743 -11.39 -23.18 4.66
C ILE A 743 -10.57 -23.20 5.94
N ASP A 744 -10.03 -24.37 6.25
CA ASP A 744 -8.98 -24.58 7.24
C ASP A 744 -7.65 -24.73 6.47
N TRP A 745 -6.78 -23.73 6.56
CA TRP A 745 -5.63 -23.53 5.69
C TRP A 745 -4.31 -23.57 6.46
N HIS A 746 -3.47 -24.55 6.16
CA HIS A 746 -2.20 -24.83 6.84
C HIS A 746 -1.08 -25.20 5.86
N GLU A 747 -1.23 -24.82 4.60
CA GLU A 747 -0.24 -25.12 3.57
C GLU A 747 1.07 -24.32 3.73
N SER A 748 2.09 -24.67 2.94
CA SER A 748 3.34 -23.92 2.87
C SER A 748 3.75 -23.75 1.42
N HIS A 749 4.03 -22.50 1.01
CA HIS A 749 4.43 -22.17 -0.36
C HIS A 749 3.45 -22.73 -1.40
N LYS A 750 2.15 -22.52 -1.13
CA LYS A 750 1.03 -22.86 -2.01
C LYS A 750 0.15 -21.65 -2.27
N CYS A 751 -0.46 -21.63 -3.45
CA CYS A 751 -1.52 -20.70 -3.81
C CYS A 751 -2.76 -21.49 -4.26
N LEU A 752 -3.88 -21.28 -3.57
CA LEU A 752 -5.17 -21.85 -3.94
C LEU A 752 -5.91 -20.87 -4.87
N LYS A 753 -6.32 -21.34 -6.03
CA LYS A 753 -7.15 -20.60 -6.99
C LYS A 753 -8.41 -21.39 -7.32
N THR A 754 -9.45 -20.71 -7.81
CA THR A 754 -10.59 -21.36 -8.47
C THR A 754 -10.73 -20.83 -9.89
N ALA A 755 -11.05 -21.71 -10.85
CA ALA A 755 -11.11 -21.39 -12.27
C ALA A 755 -12.45 -21.77 -12.91
N PHE A 756 -12.85 -20.98 -13.90
CA PHE A 756 -14.06 -21.11 -14.69
C PHE A 756 -13.75 -20.99 -16.17
N THR A 757 -14.16 -21.98 -16.97
CA THR A 757 -14.02 -21.91 -18.43
C THR A 757 -15.38 -21.64 -19.05
N TRP A 758 -15.47 -20.55 -19.80
CA TRP A 758 -16.73 -20.03 -20.35
C TRP A 758 -16.83 -20.23 -21.85
N ASP A 759 -18.04 -20.37 -22.39
CA ASP A 759 -18.31 -20.33 -23.83
C ASP A 759 -18.48 -18.87 -24.29
N ILE A 760 -17.46 -18.05 -24.02
CA ILE A 760 -17.38 -16.63 -24.37
C ILE A 760 -16.04 -16.37 -25.04
N THR A 761 -16.06 -15.64 -26.15
CA THR A 761 -14.85 -15.28 -26.89
C THR A 761 -14.61 -13.78 -26.85
N SER A 762 -13.55 -13.35 -26.16
CA SER A 762 -13.11 -11.96 -26.13
C SER A 762 -11.60 -11.85 -26.00
N ASP A 763 -11.01 -10.86 -26.66
CA ASP A 763 -9.59 -10.51 -26.56
C ASP A 763 -9.27 -9.74 -25.26
N VAL A 764 -10.30 -9.30 -24.52
CA VAL A 764 -10.17 -8.55 -23.27
C VAL A 764 -11.16 -9.00 -22.21
N ALA A 765 -10.75 -8.92 -20.95
CA ALA A 765 -11.60 -9.03 -19.77
C ALA A 765 -11.71 -7.66 -19.09
N THR A 766 -12.89 -7.32 -18.58
CA THR A 766 -13.20 -6.05 -17.93
C THR A 766 -13.18 -6.23 -16.41
N TYR A 767 -12.39 -5.45 -15.69
CA TYR A 767 -12.24 -5.58 -14.24
C TYR A 767 -12.70 -4.32 -13.51
N ASP A 768 -13.40 -4.50 -12.40
CA ASP A 768 -13.76 -3.43 -11.47
C ASP A 768 -12.51 -2.79 -10.88
N THR A 769 -12.46 -1.47 -10.90
CA THR A 769 -11.42 -0.66 -10.27
C THR A 769 -12.07 0.57 -9.62
N GLN A 770 -11.28 1.40 -8.94
CA GLN A 770 -11.81 2.54 -8.20
C GLN A 770 -12.56 3.49 -9.14
N PHE A 771 -13.87 3.67 -8.91
CA PHE A 771 -14.79 4.50 -9.69
C PHE A 771 -14.86 4.21 -11.19
N GLY A 772 -14.55 2.98 -11.64
CA GLY A 772 -14.63 2.64 -13.05
C GLY A 772 -14.27 1.19 -13.34
N VAL A 773 -14.00 0.91 -14.61
CA VAL A 773 -13.56 -0.40 -15.08
C VAL A 773 -12.33 -0.27 -15.96
N VAL A 774 -11.47 -1.29 -15.95
CA VAL A 774 -10.28 -1.41 -16.79
C VAL A 774 -10.35 -2.69 -17.61
N GLN A 775 -10.07 -2.58 -18.91
CA GLN A 775 -9.95 -3.73 -19.80
C GLN A 775 -8.50 -4.21 -19.85
N ARG A 776 -8.29 -5.51 -19.65
CA ARG A 776 -6.96 -6.14 -19.77
C ARG A 776 -7.02 -7.30 -20.77
N PRO A 777 -5.94 -7.55 -21.51
CA PRO A 777 -5.91 -8.60 -22.51
C PRO A 777 -6.12 -10.00 -21.90
N THR A 778 -6.81 -10.87 -22.63
CA THR A 778 -6.95 -12.30 -22.31
C THR A 778 -5.90 -13.16 -23.01
N HIS A 779 -4.92 -12.55 -23.66
CA HIS A 779 -3.88 -13.21 -24.45
C HIS A 779 -2.48 -12.71 -24.05
N ARG A 780 -1.42 -13.38 -24.54
CA ARG A 780 -0.02 -13.03 -24.23
C ARG A 780 0.79 -12.57 -25.46
N ASN A 781 0.16 -11.78 -26.33
CA ASN A 781 0.73 -11.41 -27.64
C ASN A 781 1.99 -10.55 -27.51
N THR A 782 2.01 -9.62 -26.55
CA THR A 782 3.18 -8.79 -26.25
C THR A 782 3.73 -9.07 -24.86
N THR A 783 4.95 -8.62 -24.58
CA THR A 783 5.54 -8.67 -23.23
C THR A 783 4.73 -7.89 -22.20
N TRP A 784 3.99 -6.85 -22.62
CA TRP A 784 3.10 -6.07 -21.75
C TRP A 784 1.80 -6.81 -21.40
N ASP A 785 1.34 -7.69 -22.28
CA ASP A 785 0.16 -8.53 -22.04
C ASP A 785 0.56 -9.74 -21.18
N MET A 786 1.69 -10.38 -21.51
CA MET A 786 2.28 -11.47 -20.74
C MET A 786 2.50 -11.07 -19.28
N ALA A 787 2.93 -9.83 -19.02
CA ALA A 787 3.14 -9.33 -17.67
C ALA A 787 1.85 -9.25 -16.83
N LYS A 788 0.65 -9.26 -17.45
CA LYS A 788 -0.67 -9.18 -16.78
C LYS A 788 -1.28 -10.57 -16.54
N PHE A 789 -0.47 -11.54 -16.13
CA PHE A 789 -0.95 -12.90 -15.83
C PHE A 789 -1.67 -13.00 -14.48
N GLU A 790 -1.47 -12.02 -13.59
CA GLU A 790 -2.19 -11.83 -12.32
C GLU A 790 -2.47 -10.33 -12.19
N VAL A 791 -3.74 -9.95 -12.00
CA VAL A 791 -4.18 -8.55 -12.05
C VAL A 791 -5.11 -8.24 -10.88
N CYS A 792 -5.07 -6.99 -10.41
CA CYS A 792 -5.98 -6.55 -9.35
C CYS A 792 -7.38 -6.23 -9.91
N ALA A 793 -8.42 -6.75 -9.29
CA ALA A 793 -9.81 -6.33 -9.48
C ALA A 793 -10.52 -6.17 -8.14
N HIS A 794 -11.49 -5.26 -8.09
CA HIS A 794 -12.23 -4.98 -6.85
C HIS A 794 -13.33 -6.01 -6.61
N LYS A 795 -14.54 -5.74 -7.09
CA LYS A 795 -15.72 -6.56 -6.79
C LYS A 795 -16.00 -7.60 -7.87
N PHE A 796 -15.51 -7.39 -9.08
CA PHE A 796 -15.74 -8.30 -10.19
C PHE A 796 -14.64 -8.27 -11.26
N GLY A 797 -14.48 -9.39 -11.95
CA GLY A 797 -13.95 -9.46 -13.30
C GLY A 797 -15.05 -9.97 -14.22
N ASP A 798 -15.10 -9.48 -15.45
CA ASP A 798 -16.12 -9.76 -16.45
C ASP A 798 -15.48 -10.22 -17.76
N LEU A 799 -16.03 -11.28 -18.35
CA LEU A 799 -15.70 -11.73 -19.69
C LEU A 799 -16.97 -11.67 -20.54
N SER A 800 -16.97 -10.73 -21.48
CA SER A 800 -18.12 -10.43 -22.32
C SER A 800 -17.74 -10.42 -23.80
N GLU A 801 -18.65 -10.89 -24.63
CA GLU A 801 -18.66 -10.73 -26.08
C GLU A 801 -19.88 -9.88 -26.49
N TYR A 802 -20.12 -9.71 -27.79
CA TYR A 802 -21.24 -8.89 -28.24
C TYR A 802 -22.60 -9.45 -27.78
N GLY A 803 -23.29 -8.71 -26.91
CA GLY A 803 -24.65 -9.01 -26.44
C GLY A 803 -24.75 -10.09 -25.36
N TYR A 804 -23.62 -10.56 -24.81
CA TYR A 804 -23.64 -11.55 -23.74
C TYR A 804 -22.31 -11.62 -22.95
N GLY A 805 -22.38 -11.94 -21.66
CA GLY A 805 -21.20 -12.01 -20.80
C GLY A 805 -21.44 -12.73 -19.48
N VAL A 806 -20.36 -12.94 -18.75
CA VAL A 806 -20.36 -13.54 -17.42
C VAL A 806 -19.37 -12.82 -16.50
N ALA A 807 -19.91 -12.32 -15.39
CA ALA A 807 -19.13 -11.69 -14.33
C ALA A 807 -18.81 -12.68 -13.21
N LEU A 808 -17.53 -12.73 -12.80
CA LEU A 808 -17.03 -13.40 -11.61
C LEU A 808 -16.87 -12.38 -10.48
N LEU A 809 -17.84 -12.35 -9.58
CA LEU A 809 -17.96 -11.43 -8.44
C LEU A 809 -17.23 -11.98 -7.20
N ASN A 810 -16.82 -11.12 -6.28
CA ASN A 810 -16.24 -11.53 -4.99
C ASN A 810 -16.51 -10.53 -3.86
N ASP A 811 -16.35 -10.98 -2.61
CA ASP A 811 -16.51 -10.14 -1.42
C ASP A 811 -15.19 -9.68 -0.76
N CYS A 812 -14.05 -10.32 -1.01
CA CYS A 812 -12.78 -9.94 -0.37
C CYS A 812 -11.49 -10.34 -1.12
N LYS A 813 -11.60 -10.83 -2.36
CA LYS A 813 -10.46 -11.29 -3.17
C LYS A 813 -10.12 -10.27 -4.25
N TYR A 814 -8.83 -9.99 -4.42
CA TYR A 814 -8.38 -8.95 -5.35
C TYR A 814 -7.54 -9.50 -6.52
N GLY A 815 -6.95 -10.68 -6.38
CA GLY A 815 -6.15 -11.32 -7.44
C GLY A 815 -7.03 -12.06 -8.45
N TYR A 816 -6.98 -11.63 -9.70
CA TYR A 816 -7.68 -12.23 -10.84
C TYR A 816 -6.71 -12.61 -11.96
N SER A 817 -7.14 -13.56 -12.79
CA SER A 817 -6.45 -13.90 -14.04
C SER A 817 -7.46 -14.29 -15.10
N THR A 818 -7.23 -13.95 -16.36
CA THR A 818 -8.04 -14.44 -17.47
C THR A 818 -7.15 -14.73 -18.67
N LEU A 819 -7.21 -15.97 -19.15
CA LEU A 819 -6.44 -16.43 -20.31
C LEU A 819 -7.38 -17.16 -21.27
N GLY A 820 -7.53 -16.62 -22.48
CA GLY A 820 -8.58 -17.02 -23.41
C GLY A 820 -9.94 -16.88 -22.76
N ASN A 821 -10.67 -17.99 -22.67
CA ASN A 821 -11.99 -18.08 -22.06
C ASN A 821 -11.99 -18.65 -20.63
N THR A 822 -10.82 -18.81 -20.01
CA THR A 822 -10.69 -19.27 -18.63
C THR A 822 -10.43 -18.11 -17.69
N MET A 823 -11.36 -17.82 -16.80
CA MET A 823 -11.23 -16.86 -15.71
C MET A 823 -10.83 -17.58 -14.42
N ALA A 824 -9.94 -16.99 -13.64
CA ALA A 824 -9.56 -17.50 -12.33
C ALA A 824 -9.50 -16.37 -11.29
N ILE A 825 -9.73 -16.74 -10.03
CA ILE A 825 -9.58 -15.87 -8.87
C ILE A 825 -8.64 -16.54 -7.86
N SER A 826 -7.67 -15.79 -7.37
CA SER A 826 -6.71 -16.22 -6.36
C SER A 826 -7.35 -16.11 -4.98
N LEU A 827 -7.45 -17.24 -4.27
CA LEU A 827 -8.24 -17.37 -3.04
C LEU A 827 -7.40 -17.17 -1.78
N LEU A 828 -6.31 -17.95 -1.65
CA LEU A 828 -5.41 -17.94 -0.50
C LEU A 828 -3.97 -18.23 -0.96
N ARG A 829 -3.00 -17.70 -0.22
CA ARG A 829 -1.57 -18.00 -0.37
C ARG A 829 -0.99 -18.47 0.97
N ALA A 830 0.23 -19.00 0.94
CA ALA A 830 0.95 -19.46 2.12
C ALA A 830 2.45 -19.10 2.08
N PRO A 831 2.82 -17.81 1.89
CA PRO A 831 4.22 -17.39 1.98
C PRO A 831 4.73 -17.55 3.42
N LYS A 832 6.05 -17.55 3.60
CA LYS A 832 6.72 -17.75 4.91
C LYS A 832 7.65 -16.60 5.30
N ALA A 833 7.70 -15.55 4.50
CA ALA A 833 8.41 -14.31 4.79
C ALA A 833 7.60 -13.11 4.26
N PRO A 834 7.44 -12.02 5.04
CA PRO A 834 8.06 -11.77 6.35
C PRO A 834 7.27 -12.32 7.55
N ASP A 835 6.07 -12.84 7.30
CA ASP A 835 5.26 -13.54 8.29
C ASP A 835 5.36 -15.07 8.07
N ALA A 836 5.82 -15.81 9.07
CA ALA A 836 5.95 -17.27 9.01
C ALA A 836 4.59 -17.99 9.02
N ASN A 837 3.55 -17.32 9.52
CA ASN A 837 2.20 -17.83 9.71
C ASN A 837 1.19 -17.12 8.79
N CYS A 838 1.65 -16.46 7.72
CA CYS A 838 0.79 -15.75 6.77
C CYS A 838 -0.38 -16.63 6.31
N ASP A 839 -1.60 -16.14 6.54
CA ASP A 839 -2.87 -16.81 6.24
C ASP A 839 -3.09 -18.18 6.88
N MET A 840 -2.28 -18.63 7.85
CA MET A 840 -2.52 -19.90 8.53
C MET A 840 -3.79 -19.83 9.40
N GLY A 841 -4.60 -20.88 9.36
CA GLY A 841 -5.84 -21.01 10.14
C GLY A 841 -7.10 -20.91 9.28
N HIS A 842 -8.15 -20.31 9.85
CA HIS A 842 -9.50 -20.39 9.30
C HIS A 842 -9.89 -19.17 8.46
N HIS A 843 -10.49 -19.42 7.30
CA HIS A 843 -10.92 -18.40 6.35
C HIS A 843 -12.36 -18.61 5.89
N THR A 844 -13.09 -17.50 5.77
CA THR A 844 -14.42 -17.49 5.15
C THR A 844 -14.54 -16.36 4.14
N PHE A 845 -15.08 -16.67 2.95
CA PHE A 845 -15.27 -15.69 1.88
C PHE A 845 -16.28 -16.20 0.85
N ARG A 846 -16.73 -15.29 -0.01
CA ARG A 846 -17.69 -15.56 -1.08
C ARG A 846 -17.21 -15.07 -2.42
N TYR A 847 -17.46 -15.87 -3.45
CA TYR A 847 -17.48 -15.42 -4.83
C TYR A 847 -18.76 -15.88 -5.51
N ALA A 848 -19.08 -15.32 -6.67
CA ALA A 848 -20.30 -15.64 -7.39
C ALA A 848 -20.10 -15.52 -8.89
N VAL A 849 -20.88 -16.25 -9.67
CA VAL A 849 -20.94 -16.07 -11.13
C VAL A 849 -22.30 -15.48 -11.52
N TYR A 850 -22.28 -14.53 -12.44
CA TYR A 850 -23.45 -13.79 -12.86
C TYR A 850 -23.50 -13.65 -14.39
N PRO A 851 -24.36 -14.41 -15.08
CA PRO A 851 -24.55 -14.25 -16.52
C PRO A 851 -25.47 -13.06 -16.86
N HIS A 852 -25.11 -12.29 -17.89
CA HIS A 852 -25.84 -11.10 -18.35
C HIS A 852 -25.80 -10.93 -19.89
N GLN A 853 -26.73 -10.13 -20.42
CA GLN A 853 -26.90 -9.90 -21.88
C GLN A 853 -26.10 -8.68 -22.41
N GLY A 854 -24.99 -8.32 -21.76
CA GLY A 854 -24.26 -7.08 -22.01
C GLY A 854 -24.57 -6.04 -20.94
#